data_AF-A0A087DHS2-F1
#
_entry.id   AF-A0A087DHS2-F1
#
_cell.length_a   1.000
_cell.length_b   1.000
_cell.length_c   1.000
_cell.angle_alpha   90.00
_cell.angle_beta   90.00
_cell.angle_gamma   90.00
#
_symmetry.space_group_name_H-M   'P 1'
#
loop_
_entity.id
_entity.type
_entity.pdbx_description
1 polymer ?
#
loop_
_entity_poly.entity_id
_entity_poly.type
_entity_poly.pdbx_seq_one_letter_code
_entity_poly.pdbx_strand_id
1 'polypeptide(L)'
;MDSLLEEASVQFFNETKGLFDMLPMFGVDANDLLLRLGTPETALSKAYNTPEWAQVCTLLIRKGEEEPSWWRTPLGNYAAQNLPIEDRTISKAEAAKILGVKSGTVATLVSRGTLRSEDGNPFLPDVLERMLKPKKVGRPRKKAADSEDKATIGAGVTANRVKPILKWAGGKSQMLDVLLPKVPAHYGKYIEPFFGGGALFFALQPENAVIADSNPELVNLYTQVRDNVEGVISVLSGYRNEKEQFLSVRALDWSALPPVEAAARTLYLNKTCFNGLYRVNRKGQFNTPFANYKNPTICDVEALRAASRALASATIVCGDYTDVLSEYAEPDDFVFLDPPYIPVSEYSDFKRYTKEQFEISDHSRLAIEFSRLHALGCHLLLTNSNHPLVHELYGQYEIQVIPTKRSVACRASSRTGEDTLVIAEPESKALPAASVNPLELSKQVELYPSTRFMGSKQKLLTELWDVASRFKFNSVVDLFSGSGIVSYMFKAQGKQVISNDYMAMSATFTKAMVENQTTTLPLDDARRLLEDCPTDDFVATTFKDLYYTDEENHLIDVLRTHIKSIEDPYQKAIAMTALIRACTKKRPRGIFTYTGHRYDDGRKDLKKSLSEQFLDAVEAVNNAVFDNRQQNMSIRGDALQFTADHPDLVYMDPPYCSPLSDNEYVRRYHFVEGLACDWQGVQMQEHTKTKKFKSYPTPFSSRTGAAAAFDQLIERFKDSILIISYSSNSQPTKEEMLEILGRHKKNVEVVPVDYRYSIGTQHKGDANRNKVEEYFFLGW
;
A
#
# COMPACT_ATOMS: atom_id res chain seq x y z
N MET A 1 -19.30 34.42 -5.44
CA MET A 1 -18.02 35.09 -5.66
C MET A 1 -17.33 35.31 -4.32
N ASP A 2 -18.08 35.71 -3.29
CA ASP A 2 -17.52 35.99 -1.95
C ASP A 2 -16.87 34.79 -1.24
N SER A 3 -17.40 33.56 -1.30
CA SER A 3 -16.76 32.41 -0.60
C SER A 3 -15.46 31.93 -1.26
N LEU A 4 -15.41 31.90 -2.60
CA LEU A 4 -14.22 31.48 -3.34
C LEU A 4 -13.08 32.49 -3.16
N LEU A 5 -13.40 33.79 -3.11
CA LEU A 5 -12.42 34.84 -2.86
C LEU A 5 -11.85 34.71 -1.44
N GLU A 6 -12.70 34.44 -0.43
CA GLU A 6 -12.28 34.26 0.96
C GLU A 6 -11.38 33.03 1.14
N GLU A 7 -11.77 31.88 0.58
CA GLU A 7 -10.97 30.65 0.60
C GLU A 7 -9.64 30.79 -0.16
N ALA A 8 -9.67 31.43 -1.34
CA ALA A 8 -8.48 31.71 -2.13
C ALA A 8 -7.53 32.68 -1.41
N SER A 9 -8.06 33.68 -0.71
CA SER A 9 -7.28 34.61 0.10
C SER A 9 -6.57 33.90 1.25
N VAL A 10 -7.26 33.03 1.99
CA VAL A 10 -6.65 32.25 3.08
C VAL A 10 -5.54 31.34 2.54
N GLN A 11 -5.79 30.65 1.42
CA GLN A 11 -4.77 29.80 0.79
C GLN A 11 -3.59 30.61 0.24
N PHE A 12 -3.83 31.78 -0.37
CA PHE A 12 -2.79 32.69 -0.86
C PHE A 12 -1.83 33.10 0.26
N PHE A 13 -2.33 33.46 1.43
CA PHE A 13 -1.50 33.80 2.59
C PHE A 13 -0.69 32.61 3.12
N ASN A 14 -1.26 31.40 3.11
CA ASN A 14 -0.55 30.20 3.54
C ASN A 14 0.58 29.82 2.57
N GLU A 15 0.37 30.00 1.25
CA GLU A 15 1.33 29.63 0.23
C GLU A 15 2.39 30.71 -0.07
N THR A 16 2.05 31.99 0.10
CA THR A 16 2.98 33.13 -0.12
C THR A 16 4.18 33.08 0.81
N LYS A 17 4.02 32.55 2.03
CA LYS A 17 5.13 32.33 2.97
C LYS A 17 6.25 31.43 2.41
N GLY A 18 5.96 30.54 1.45
CA GLY A 18 6.94 29.69 0.77
C GLY A 18 7.23 30.10 -0.68
N LEU A 19 6.29 30.77 -1.36
CA LEU A 19 6.48 31.29 -2.73
C LEU A 19 7.50 32.43 -2.80
N PHE A 20 7.61 33.26 -1.75
CA PHE A 20 8.54 34.39 -1.72
C PHE A 20 10.00 34.00 -1.40
N ASP A 21 10.23 32.81 -0.83
CA ASP A 21 11.59 32.26 -0.64
C ASP A 21 12.27 31.89 -1.98
N MET A 22 11.50 31.84 -3.08
CA MET A 22 11.98 31.53 -4.42
C MET A 22 12.34 32.76 -5.27
N LEU A 23 12.25 33.98 -4.74
CA LEU A 23 12.62 35.19 -5.49
C LEU A 23 14.13 35.49 -5.43
N PRO A 24 14.85 35.50 -6.57
CA PRO A 24 16.20 36.04 -6.63
C PRO A 24 16.14 37.58 -6.72
N MET A 25 16.86 38.25 -5.81
CA MET A 25 17.37 39.63 -5.90
C MET A 25 16.58 40.62 -6.80
N PHE A 26 15.50 41.22 -6.28
CA PHE A 26 15.02 42.51 -6.81
C PHE A 26 14.48 43.39 -5.68
N GLY A 27 15.36 43.83 -4.77
CA GLY A 27 15.27 45.11 -4.03
C GLY A 27 14.00 45.45 -3.23
N VAL A 28 13.00 44.59 -3.12
CA VAL A 28 11.75 44.82 -2.39
C VAL A 28 11.67 43.79 -1.27
N ASP A 29 11.64 44.28 -0.03
CA ASP A 29 11.46 43.47 1.17
C ASP A 29 10.10 42.76 1.08
N ALA A 30 10.10 41.43 1.27
CA ALA A 30 8.89 40.61 1.26
C ALA A 30 7.85 41.12 2.29
N ASN A 31 8.31 41.73 3.39
CA ASN A 31 7.44 42.37 4.37
C ASN A 31 6.80 43.65 3.83
N ASP A 32 7.50 44.44 3.01
CA ASP A 32 6.98 45.67 2.40
C ASP A 32 5.90 45.37 1.35
N LEU A 33 6.07 44.29 0.59
CA LEU A 33 5.05 43.83 -0.37
C LEU A 33 3.78 43.32 0.34
N LEU A 34 3.94 42.55 1.42
CA LEU A 34 2.83 42.08 2.26
C LEU A 34 2.08 43.25 2.94
N LEU A 35 2.80 44.28 3.39
CA LEU A 35 2.21 45.51 3.94
C LEU A 35 1.42 46.31 2.90
N ARG A 36 1.88 46.35 1.64
CA ARG A 36 1.20 47.04 0.53
C ARG A 36 -0.06 46.31 0.04
N LEU A 37 -0.09 44.99 0.14
CA LEU A 37 -1.22 44.16 -0.30
C LEU A 37 -2.40 44.16 0.70
N GLY A 38 -2.18 44.45 1.98
CA GLY A 38 -3.27 44.62 2.97
C GLY A 38 -3.78 43.33 3.61
N THR A 39 -5.02 43.32 4.13
CA THR A 39 -5.64 42.16 4.81
C THR A 39 -5.98 41.03 3.83
N PRO A 40 -6.18 39.78 4.29
CA PRO A 40 -6.63 38.67 3.45
C PRO A 40 -7.80 39.00 2.54
N GLU A 41 -8.81 39.75 3.02
CA GLU A 41 -9.98 40.08 2.19
C GLU A 41 -9.68 41.16 1.11
N THR A 42 -8.60 41.93 1.28
CA THR A 42 -8.29 43.08 0.41
C THR A 42 -7.12 42.85 -0.56
N ALA A 43 -6.27 41.86 -0.31
CA ALA A 43 -5.06 41.59 -1.10
C ALA A 43 -5.35 41.18 -2.55
N LEU A 44 -6.20 40.17 -2.77
CA LEU A 44 -6.50 39.67 -4.11
C LEU A 44 -7.44 40.59 -4.92
N SER A 45 -8.32 41.34 -4.24
CA SER A 45 -9.31 42.20 -4.88
C SER A 45 -8.76 43.55 -5.34
N LYS A 46 -7.75 44.12 -4.64
CA LYS A 46 -7.10 45.38 -5.01
C LYS A 46 -5.86 45.22 -5.87
N ALA A 47 -5.12 44.11 -5.73
CA ALA A 47 -3.87 43.88 -6.44
C ALA A 47 -4.06 43.59 -7.94
N TYR A 48 -5.25 43.14 -8.36
CA TYR A 48 -5.53 42.69 -9.73
C TYR A 48 -5.05 43.65 -10.84
N ASN A 49 -5.01 44.96 -10.58
CA ASN A 49 -4.63 45.99 -11.55
C ASN A 49 -3.21 46.56 -11.35
N THR A 50 -2.36 45.94 -10.51
CA THR A 50 -1.03 46.46 -10.23
C THR A 50 0.07 45.66 -10.97
N PRO A 51 1.21 46.29 -11.34
CA PRO A 51 2.34 45.59 -11.96
C PRO A 51 2.89 44.41 -11.14
N GLU A 52 2.77 44.48 -9.82
CA GLU A 52 3.18 43.44 -8.87
C GLU A 52 2.32 42.18 -9.02
N TRP A 53 1.03 42.32 -9.34
CA TRP A 53 0.15 41.17 -9.59
C TRP A 53 0.52 40.38 -10.84
N ALA A 54 1.07 41.04 -11.87
CA ALA A 54 1.60 40.33 -13.05
C ALA A 54 2.77 39.40 -12.68
N GLN A 55 3.60 39.78 -11.70
CA GLN A 55 4.71 38.95 -11.21
C GLN A 55 4.19 37.77 -10.39
N VAL A 56 3.22 38.00 -9.52
CA VAL A 56 2.54 36.94 -8.73
C VAL A 56 1.86 35.93 -9.67
N CYS A 57 1.13 36.41 -10.68
CA CYS A 57 0.53 35.58 -11.72
C CYS A 57 1.54 34.67 -12.42
N THR A 58 2.73 35.18 -12.74
CA THR A 58 3.80 34.39 -13.36
C THR A 58 4.28 33.24 -12.46
N LEU A 59 4.37 33.47 -11.15
CA LEU A 59 4.76 32.44 -10.17
C LEU A 59 3.66 31.39 -9.97
N LEU A 60 2.40 31.82 -9.87
CA LEU A 60 1.26 30.91 -9.76
C LEU A 60 1.12 30.01 -10.99
N ILE A 61 1.38 30.56 -12.18
CA ILE A 61 1.43 29.77 -13.41
C ILE A 61 2.53 28.71 -13.34
N ARG A 62 3.77 29.08 -12.96
CA ARG A 62 4.87 28.11 -12.82
C ARG A 62 4.55 27.00 -11.83
N LYS A 63 3.94 27.36 -10.69
CA LYS A 63 3.51 26.38 -9.69
C LYS A 63 2.49 25.39 -10.28
N GLY A 64 1.51 25.89 -11.02
CA GLY A 64 0.54 25.04 -11.71
C GLY A 64 1.13 24.18 -12.85
N GLU A 65 2.30 24.53 -13.39
CA GLU A 65 3.00 23.69 -14.38
C GLU A 65 3.75 22.54 -13.73
N GLU A 66 4.43 22.83 -12.61
CA GLU A 66 5.13 21.84 -11.80
C GLU A 66 4.13 20.84 -11.20
N GLU A 67 3.02 21.36 -10.66
CA GLU A 67 1.97 20.61 -9.99
C GLU A 67 0.57 20.85 -10.61
N PRO A 68 0.18 20.13 -11.68
CA PRO A 68 -1.10 20.37 -12.35
C PRO A 68 -2.37 20.15 -11.52
N SER A 69 -2.30 19.35 -10.44
CA SER A 69 -3.38 19.22 -9.46
C SER A 69 -3.67 20.53 -8.72
N TRP A 70 -2.68 21.42 -8.59
CA TRP A 70 -2.79 22.69 -7.88
C TRP A 70 -3.86 23.61 -8.47
N TRP A 71 -4.08 23.55 -9.80
CA TRP A 71 -5.12 24.34 -10.47
C TRP A 71 -6.55 24.05 -9.98
N ARG A 72 -6.77 22.93 -9.27
CA ARG A 72 -8.07 22.57 -8.69
C ARG A 72 -8.29 23.11 -7.27
N THR A 73 -7.27 23.72 -6.67
CA THR A 73 -7.39 24.34 -5.35
C THR A 73 -8.17 25.67 -5.41
N PRO A 74 -8.73 26.18 -4.29
CA PRO A 74 -9.41 27.47 -4.27
C PRO A 74 -8.59 28.62 -4.89
N LEU A 75 -7.31 28.73 -4.55
CA LEU A 75 -6.38 29.72 -5.10
C LEU A 75 -6.04 29.45 -6.58
N GLY A 76 -5.83 28.20 -6.97
CA GLY A 76 -5.59 27.83 -8.36
C GLY A 76 -6.79 28.13 -9.27
N ASN A 77 -8.00 27.89 -8.77
CA ASN A 77 -9.25 28.20 -9.46
C ASN A 77 -9.47 29.71 -9.55
N TYR A 78 -9.22 30.44 -8.45
CA TYR A 78 -9.26 31.90 -8.45
C TYR A 78 -8.24 32.50 -9.42
N ALA A 79 -7.00 31.99 -9.43
CA ALA A 79 -5.96 32.43 -10.35
C ALA A 79 -6.38 32.17 -11.81
N ALA A 80 -6.82 30.96 -12.14
CA ALA A 80 -7.26 30.62 -13.49
C ALA A 80 -8.43 31.48 -14.00
N GLN A 81 -9.29 32.01 -13.12
CA GLN A 81 -10.37 32.93 -13.49
C GLN A 81 -9.93 34.40 -13.65
N ASN A 82 -8.78 34.77 -13.08
CA ASN A 82 -8.30 36.16 -12.96
C ASN A 82 -6.87 36.36 -13.50
N LEU A 83 -6.36 35.41 -14.28
CA LEU A 83 -5.05 35.49 -14.88
C LEU A 83 -5.16 36.28 -16.21
N PRO A 84 -4.35 37.33 -16.42
CA PRO A 84 -4.25 38.01 -17.71
C PRO A 84 -3.40 37.14 -18.66
N ILE A 85 -3.95 36.02 -19.13
CA ILE A 85 -3.30 35.13 -20.09
C ILE A 85 -3.94 35.36 -21.45
N GLU A 86 -3.33 36.23 -22.26
CA GLU A 86 -3.59 36.22 -23.69
C GLU A 86 -2.60 35.28 -24.38
N ASP A 87 -3.14 34.33 -25.16
CA ASP A 87 -2.47 33.51 -26.18
C ASP A 87 -1.24 32.69 -25.77
N ARG A 88 -1.17 32.19 -24.53
CA ARG A 88 -0.14 31.22 -24.15
C ARG A 88 -0.47 29.81 -24.64
N THR A 89 0.38 29.25 -25.49
CA THR A 89 0.32 27.84 -25.90
C THR A 89 1.11 26.95 -24.93
N ILE A 90 0.63 25.72 -24.73
CA ILE A 90 1.33 24.67 -23.97
C ILE A 90 1.41 23.40 -24.83
N SER A 91 2.34 22.49 -24.54
CA SER A 91 2.46 21.25 -25.30
C SER A 91 1.24 20.34 -25.10
N LYS A 92 0.99 19.44 -26.06
CA LYS A 92 -0.08 18.43 -25.92
C LYS A 92 0.11 17.51 -24.72
N ALA A 93 1.36 17.28 -24.30
CA ALA A 93 1.69 16.46 -23.14
C ALA A 93 1.37 17.19 -21.82
N GLU A 94 1.67 18.48 -21.73
CA GLU A 94 1.32 19.32 -20.57
C GLU A 94 -0.20 19.49 -20.45
N ALA A 95 -0.88 19.78 -21.56
CA ALA A 95 -2.34 19.86 -21.56
C ALA A 95 -2.99 18.51 -21.19
N ALA A 96 -2.38 17.38 -21.56
CA ALA A 96 -2.83 16.05 -21.16
C ALA A 96 -2.69 15.84 -19.65
N LYS A 97 -1.58 16.29 -19.07
CA LYS A 97 -1.33 16.26 -17.61
C LYS A 97 -2.34 17.13 -16.86
N ILE A 98 -2.60 18.36 -17.32
CA ILE A 98 -3.57 19.31 -16.70
C ILE A 98 -5.01 18.78 -16.79
N LEU A 99 -5.42 18.24 -17.94
CA LEU A 99 -6.77 17.72 -18.14
C LEU A 99 -6.98 16.32 -17.55
N GLY A 100 -5.91 15.62 -17.14
CA GLY A 100 -5.97 14.22 -16.71
C GLY A 100 -6.38 13.26 -17.82
N VAL A 101 -5.98 13.52 -19.06
CA VAL A 101 -6.33 12.71 -20.25
C VAL A 101 -5.08 12.32 -21.05
N LYS A 102 -5.18 11.33 -21.93
CA LYS A 102 -4.07 10.94 -22.82
C LYS A 102 -3.76 12.06 -23.84
N SER A 103 -2.49 12.23 -24.24
CA SER A 103 -2.06 13.21 -25.26
C SER A 103 -2.79 13.07 -26.60
N GLY A 104 -3.23 11.85 -26.97
CA GLY A 104 -4.07 11.62 -28.14
C GLY A 104 -5.47 12.24 -28.04
N THR A 105 -6.04 12.31 -26.83
CA THR A 105 -7.29 13.01 -26.55
C THR A 105 -7.12 14.51 -26.78
N VAL A 106 -6.02 15.09 -26.29
CA VAL A 106 -5.68 16.50 -26.52
C VAL A 106 -5.46 16.78 -28.01
N ALA A 107 -4.73 15.93 -28.72
CA ALA A 107 -4.55 16.06 -30.17
C ALA A 107 -5.89 16.07 -30.94
N THR A 108 -6.86 15.29 -30.47
CA THR A 108 -8.22 15.26 -31.04
C THR A 108 -9.01 16.54 -30.72
N LEU A 109 -8.81 17.15 -29.55
CA LEU A 109 -9.46 18.42 -29.18
C LEU A 109 -8.89 19.59 -29.99
N VAL A 110 -7.58 19.60 -30.22
CA VAL A 110 -6.90 20.59 -31.07
C VAL A 110 -7.35 20.43 -32.53
N SER A 111 -7.38 19.21 -33.06
CA SER A 111 -7.79 18.96 -34.47
C SER A 111 -9.25 19.27 -34.74
N ARG A 112 -10.12 19.18 -33.73
CA ARG A 112 -11.53 19.59 -33.79
C ARG A 112 -11.74 21.10 -33.60
N GLY A 113 -10.66 21.88 -33.55
CA GLY A 113 -10.70 23.33 -33.40
C GLY A 113 -11.22 23.80 -32.04
N THR A 114 -11.21 22.92 -31.04
CA THR A 114 -11.80 23.19 -29.72
C THR A 114 -10.77 23.59 -28.66
N LEU A 115 -9.48 23.62 -29.04
CA LEU A 115 -8.29 24.13 -28.36
C LEU A 115 -7.33 24.59 -29.47
N ARG A 116 -7.52 25.78 -30.08
CA ARG A 116 -6.98 26.06 -31.42
C ARG A 116 -5.84 27.09 -31.42
N SER A 117 -4.58 26.66 -31.50
CA SER A 117 -3.45 27.54 -31.91
C SER A 117 -3.02 27.30 -33.36
N GLU A 118 -2.24 28.21 -33.95
CA GLU A 118 -1.71 28.09 -35.32
C GLU A 118 -0.70 26.91 -35.46
N ASP A 119 0.06 26.60 -34.40
CA ASP A 119 1.13 25.58 -34.41
C ASP A 119 0.66 24.17 -33.98
N GLY A 120 -0.64 24.00 -33.77
CA GLY A 120 -1.22 22.71 -33.34
C GLY A 120 -0.97 22.36 -31.88
N ASN A 121 -0.61 23.33 -31.04
CA ASN A 121 -0.56 23.22 -29.58
C ASN A 121 -1.86 23.78 -28.96
N PRO A 122 -2.33 23.25 -27.82
CA PRO A 122 -3.50 23.82 -27.14
C PRO A 122 -3.17 25.16 -26.42
N PHE A 123 -4.16 26.06 -26.35
CA PHE A 123 -4.09 27.26 -25.52
C PHE A 123 -4.33 26.93 -24.05
N LEU A 124 -3.47 27.45 -23.17
CA LEU A 124 -3.59 27.27 -21.72
C LEU A 124 -4.94 27.79 -21.18
N PRO A 125 -5.47 28.96 -21.59
CA PRO A 125 -6.79 29.42 -21.18
C PRO A 125 -7.91 28.42 -21.49
N ASP A 126 -7.97 27.89 -22.72
CA ASP A 126 -9.01 26.94 -23.12
C ASP A 126 -8.86 25.57 -22.39
N VAL A 127 -7.64 25.18 -22.06
CA VAL A 127 -7.33 23.98 -21.29
C VAL A 127 -7.78 24.14 -19.83
N LEU A 128 -7.45 25.26 -19.20
CA LEU A 128 -7.90 25.58 -17.84
C LEU A 128 -9.41 25.72 -17.78
N GLU A 129 -10.04 26.35 -18.78
CA GLU A 129 -11.50 26.46 -18.86
C GLU A 129 -12.17 25.08 -18.89
N ARG A 130 -11.64 24.13 -19.68
CA ARG A 130 -12.15 22.75 -19.73
C ARG A 130 -11.94 21.99 -18.43
N MET A 131 -10.82 22.22 -17.76
CA MET A 131 -10.52 21.58 -16.48
C MET A 131 -11.46 22.10 -15.39
N LEU A 132 -11.70 23.41 -15.34
CA LEU A 132 -12.59 24.05 -14.36
C LEU A 132 -14.08 23.84 -14.66
N LYS A 133 -14.44 23.72 -15.94
CA LYS A 133 -15.82 23.53 -16.42
C LYS A 133 -15.89 22.36 -17.40
N PRO A 134 -15.77 21.11 -16.93
CA PRO A 134 -15.80 19.95 -17.81
C PRO A 134 -17.15 19.83 -18.53
N LYS A 135 -17.19 20.18 -19.82
CA LYS A 135 -18.35 19.88 -20.67
C LYS A 135 -18.47 18.37 -20.83
N LYS A 136 -19.68 17.81 -20.65
CA LYS A 136 -20.00 16.40 -20.94
C LYS A 136 -19.56 16.04 -22.37
N VAL A 137 -18.43 15.34 -22.50
CA VAL A 137 -17.90 14.89 -23.80
C VAL A 137 -18.77 13.74 -24.29
N GLY A 138 -19.26 13.84 -25.52
CA GLY A 138 -20.10 12.84 -26.16
C GLY A 138 -19.46 11.45 -26.22
N ARG A 139 -20.32 10.45 -26.03
CA ARG A 139 -20.11 8.99 -26.09
C ARG A 139 -18.99 8.54 -27.06
N PRO A 140 -18.05 7.69 -26.61
CA PRO A 140 -17.15 6.99 -27.52
C PRO A 140 -17.93 6.05 -28.44
N ARG A 141 -17.62 6.04 -29.74
CA ARG A 141 -18.14 5.05 -30.69
C ARG A 141 -17.52 3.68 -30.40
N LYS A 142 -18.38 2.66 -30.39
CA LYS A 142 -18.10 1.22 -30.31
C LYS A 142 -16.95 0.83 -31.27
N LYS A 143 -15.86 0.24 -30.76
CA LYS A 143 -14.96 -0.59 -31.58
C LYS A 143 -15.47 -2.03 -31.55
N ALA A 144 -15.42 -2.68 -32.70
CA ALA A 144 -15.81 -4.06 -32.89
C ALA A 144 -14.98 -4.98 -31.99
N ALA A 145 -15.63 -5.99 -31.42
CA ALA A 145 -14.98 -7.03 -30.65
C ALA A 145 -14.34 -8.02 -31.63
N ASP A 146 -13.03 -8.19 -31.53
CA ASP A 146 -12.39 -9.40 -32.02
C ASP A 146 -12.61 -10.51 -30.99
N SER A 147 -13.15 -11.60 -31.50
CA SER A 147 -13.40 -12.85 -30.83
C SER A 147 -12.11 -13.65 -30.75
N GLU A 148 -11.60 -13.90 -29.55
CA GLU A 148 -10.96 -15.15 -29.14
C GLU A 148 -10.66 -15.08 -27.64
N ASP A 149 -10.55 -16.24 -26.98
CA ASP A 149 -10.38 -16.44 -25.53
C ASP A 149 -11.66 -16.43 -24.66
N LYS A 150 -12.54 -17.38 -24.97
CA LYS A 150 -13.31 -18.10 -23.94
C LYS A 150 -12.92 -19.57 -23.95
N ALA A 151 -11.92 -19.92 -23.14
CA ALA A 151 -11.76 -21.29 -22.67
C ALA A 151 -11.19 -21.27 -21.25
N THR A 152 -11.89 -22.00 -20.38
CA THR A 152 -11.46 -22.46 -19.04
C THR A 152 -11.59 -21.44 -17.90
N ILE A 153 -12.70 -21.54 -17.16
CA ILE A 153 -12.79 -21.80 -15.71
C ILE A 153 -14.26 -21.67 -15.30
N GLY A 154 -14.81 -22.69 -14.61
CA GLY A 154 -16.00 -22.53 -13.77
C GLY A 154 -17.33 -23.16 -14.21
N ALA A 155 -17.33 -24.28 -14.92
CA ALA A 155 -18.50 -25.16 -14.93
C ALA A 155 -18.62 -25.85 -13.56
N GLY A 156 -19.36 -25.25 -12.61
CA GLY A 156 -19.44 -25.84 -11.28
C GLY A 156 -20.41 -25.26 -10.25
N VAL A 157 -21.37 -24.36 -10.55
CA VAL A 157 -22.42 -23.98 -9.56
C VAL A 157 -23.71 -23.49 -10.24
N THR A 158 -24.58 -24.37 -10.72
CA THR A 158 -25.89 -23.94 -11.27
C THR A 158 -27.11 -24.73 -10.81
N ALA A 159 -27.01 -25.60 -9.80
CA ALA A 159 -28.12 -26.54 -9.50
C ALA A 159 -28.97 -26.27 -8.24
N ASN A 160 -28.69 -25.30 -7.35
CA ASN A 160 -29.43 -25.22 -6.07
C ASN A 160 -29.60 -23.81 -5.44
N ARG A 161 -30.01 -22.80 -6.21
CA ARG A 161 -30.24 -21.43 -5.67
C ARG A 161 -31.68 -21.24 -5.20
N VAL A 162 -31.86 -20.77 -3.96
CA VAL A 162 -33.17 -20.29 -3.46
C VAL A 162 -33.50 -18.96 -4.15
N LYS A 163 -34.76 -18.77 -4.54
CA LYS A 163 -35.21 -17.55 -5.23
C LYS A 163 -35.95 -16.63 -4.26
N PRO A 164 -35.86 -15.30 -4.45
CA PRO A 164 -36.73 -14.36 -3.75
C PRO A 164 -38.20 -14.72 -3.83
N ILE A 165 -38.87 -14.73 -2.68
CA ILE A 165 -40.31 -14.98 -2.56
C ILE A 165 -41.15 -13.76 -2.93
N LEU A 166 -40.54 -12.57 -2.96
CA LEU A 166 -41.19 -11.29 -3.20
C LEU A 166 -40.67 -10.63 -4.49
N LYS A 167 -41.58 -10.10 -5.32
CA LYS A 167 -41.18 -9.22 -6.42
C LYS A 167 -40.91 -7.83 -5.82
N TRP A 168 -39.69 -7.34 -5.94
CA TRP A 168 -39.30 -6.07 -5.34
C TRP A 168 -38.72 -5.11 -6.38
N ALA A 169 -39.03 -3.83 -6.25
CA ALA A 169 -38.41 -2.80 -7.09
C ALA A 169 -36.90 -2.78 -6.79
N GLY A 170 -36.06 -2.78 -7.83
CA GLY A 170 -34.60 -2.85 -7.67
C GLY A 170 -34.04 -4.26 -7.45
N GLY A 171 -34.86 -5.32 -7.45
CA GLY A 171 -34.42 -6.69 -7.18
C GLY A 171 -33.24 -7.15 -8.06
N LYS A 172 -32.15 -7.54 -7.41
CA LYS A 172 -30.85 -7.85 -8.04
C LYS A 172 -30.73 -9.25 -8.63
N SER A 173 -31.81 -9.99 -8.79
CA SER A 173 -31.78 -11.36 -9.34
C SER A 173 -31.16 -11.43 -10.75
N GLN A 174 -31.29 -10.37 -11.55
CA GLN A 174 -30.68 -10.29 -12.89
C GLN A 174 -29.19 -9.90 -12.85
N MET A 175 -28.69 -9.41 -11.71
CA MET A 175 -27.30 -9.01 -11.51
C MET A 175 -26.48 -10.07 -10.76
N LEU A 176 -27.08 -11.18 -10.33
CA LEU A 176 -26.40 -12.22 -9.55
C LEU A 176 -25.16 -12.78 -10.24
N ASP A 177 -25.17 -12.93 -11.56
CA ASP A 177 -24.00 -13.42 -12.30
C ASP A 177 -22.80 -12.45 -12.24
N VAL A 178 -23.05 -11.18 -11.91
CA VAL A 178 -22.01 -10.17 -11.70
C VAL A 178 -21.70 -9.94 -10.23
N LEU A 179 -22.70 -10.05 -9.35
CA LEU A 179 -22.52 -9.85 -7.90
C LEU A 179 -21.82 -11.04 -7.23
N LEU A 180 -22.18 -12.28 -7.56
CA LEU A 180 -21.62 -13.48 -6.91
C LEU A 180 -20.09 -13.60 -7.06
N PRO A 181 -19.48 -13.31 -8.22
CA PRO A 181 -18.01 -13.29 -8.35
C PRO A 181 -17.30 -12.21 -7.51
N LYS A 182 -18.05 -11.26 -6.93
CA LYS A 182 -17.52 -10.17 -6.09
C LYS A 182 -17.71 -10.42 -4.60
N VAL A 183 -18.36 -11.53 -4.24
CA VAL A 183 -18.49 -11.94 -2.84
C VAL A 183 -17.15 -12.52 -2.39
N PRO A 184 -16.61 -12.08 -1.24
CA PRO A 184 -15.35 -12.61 -0.73
C PRO A 184 -15.46 -14.12 -0.46
N ALA A 185 -14.36 -14.85 -0.68
CA ALA A 185 -14.32 -16.30 -0.47
C ALA A 185 -14.49 -16.69 1.01
N HIS A 186 -14.03 -15.82 1.91
CA HIS A 186 -14.15 -15.95 3.36
C HIS A 186 -14.58 -14.60 3.94
N TYR A 187 -15.54 -14.61 4.85
CA TYR A 187 -16.03 -13.44 5.59
C TYR A 187 -16.65 -13.90 6.91
N GLY A 188 -16.81 -12.97 7.85
CA GLY A 188 -17.52 -13.17 9.10
C GLY A 188 -19.03 -13.30 8.88
N LYS A 189 -19.77 -12.25 9.24
CA LYS A 189 -21.23 -12.15 9.03
C LYS A 189 -21.55 -11.59 7.65
N TYR A 190 -22.66 -12.03 7.08
CA TYR A 190 -23.29 -11.35 5.96
C TYR A 190 -24.25 -10.26 6.48
N ILE A 191 -24.07 -9.01 6.07
CA ILE A 191 -24.93 -7.90 6.52
C ILE A 191 -25.58 -7.23 5.30
N GLU A 192 -26.91 -7.18 5.25
CA GLU A 192 -27.68 -6.51 4.19
C GLU A 192 -28.75 -5.60 4.82
N PRO A 193 -28.44 -4.32 5.08
CA PRO A 193 -29.33 -3.39 5.79
C PRO A 193 -30.41 -2.75 4.89
N PHE A 194 -30.39 -3.06 3.59
CA PHE A 194 -31.39 -2.68 2.59
C PHE A 194 -31.99 -3.93 1.95
N PHE A 195 -32.58 -4.80 2.77
CA PHE A 195 -32.89 -6.17 2.36
C PHE A 195 -33.85 -6.27 1.17
N GLY A 196 -34.94 -5.50 1.17
CA GLY A 196 -35.91 -5.49 0.07
C GLY A 196 -36.37 -6.89 -0.36
N GLY A 197 -35.90 -7.34 -1.53
CA GLY A 197 -36.21 -8.67 -2.07
C GLY A 197 -35.25 -9.80 -1.67
N GLY A 198 -34.10 -9.50 -1.05
CA GLY A 198 -33.11 -10.47 -0.57
C GLY A 198 -32.42 -11.29 -1.66
N ALA A 199 -32.26 -10.74 -2.86
CA ALA A 199 -31.80 -11.52 -4.02
C ALA A 199 -30.41 -12.13 -3.84
N LEU A 200 -29.47 -11.37 -3.27
CA LEU A 200 -28.11 -11.86 -3.01
C LEU A 200 -28.10 -12.83 -1.82
N PHE A 201 -28.78 -12.49 -0.72
CA PHE A 201 -28.96 -13.37 0.43
C PHE A 201 -29.49 -14.76 0.05
N PHE A 202 -30.60 -14.86 -0.69
CA PHE A 202 -31.17 -16.16 -1.08
C PHE A 202 -30.29 -16.94 -2.06
N ALA A 203 -29.43 -16.25 -2.82
CA ALA A 203 -28.46 -16.91 -3.69
C ALA A 203 -27.27 -17.49 -2.90
N LEU A 204 -26.82 -16.77 -1.86
CA LEU A 204 -25.68 -17.14 -1.00
C LEU A 204 -26.05 -18.15 0.10
N GLN A 205 -27.23 -18.02 0.71
CA GLN A 205 -27.66 -18.77 1.89
C GLN A 205 -26.61 -18.77 3.02
N PRO A 206 -26.22 -17.59 3.52
CA PRO A 206 -25.18 -17.47 4.54
C PRO A 206 -25.58 -18.14 5.86
N GLU A 207 -24.62 -18.78 6.51
CA GLU A 207 -24.82 -19.47 7.80
C GLU A 207 -24.94 -18.51 8.99
N ASN A 208 -24.49 -17.26 8.83
CA ASN A 208 -24.60 -16.21 9.84
C ASN A 208 -24.88 -14.87 9.14
N ALA A 209 -26.07 -14.31 9.35
CA ALA A 209 -26.50 -13.11 8.66
C ALA A 209 -27.30 -12.14 9.53
N VAL A 210 -27.15 -10.86 9.22
CA VAL A 210 -28.00 -9.77 9.72
C VAL A 210 -28.66 -9.13 8.50
N ILE A 211 -29.98 -9.26 8.41
CA ILE A 211 -30.77 -8.64 7.35
C ILE A 211 -31.70 -7.60 7.98
N ALA A 212 -31.77 -6.42 7.36
CA ALA A 212 -32.61 -5.35 7.86
C ALA A 212 -33.28 -4.56 6.75
N ASP A 213 -34.40 -3.92 7.09
CA ASP A 213 -35.09 -2.96 6.24
C ASP A 213 -35.87 -1.98 7.13
N SER A 214 -36.04 -0.75 6.66
CA SER A 214 -36.82 0.26 7.38
C SER A 214 -38.34 0.04 7.24
N ASN A 215 -38.78 -0.85 6.33
CA ASN A 215 -40.18 -1.16 6.14
C ASN A 215 -40.67 -2.26 7.11
N PRO A 216 -41.48 -1.92 8.14
CA PRO A 216 -41.93 -2.89 9.13
C PRO A 216 -42.88 -3.95 8.57
N GLU A 217 -43.65 -3.67 7.50
CA GLU A 217 -44.51 -4.67 6.86
C GLU A 217 -43.66 -5.75 6.16
N LEU A 218 -42.52 -5.34 5.58
CA LEU A 218 -41.57 -6.24 4.94
C LEU A 218 -40.81 -7.10 5.96
N VAL A 219 -40.38 -6.48 7.06
CA VAL A 219 -39.71 -7.21 8.16
C VAL A 219 -40.66 -8.23 8.77
N ASN A 220 -41.93 -7.84 9.04
CA ASN A 220 -42.94 -8.80 9.49
C ASN A 220 -43.08 -9.98 8.53
N LEU A 221 -43.16 -9.72 7.22
CA LEU A 221 -43.24 -10.77 6.21
C LEU A 221 -42.10 -11.80 6.35
N TYR A 222 -40.84 -11.35 6.34
CA TYR A 222 -39.71 -12.27 6.41
C TYR A 222 -39.61 -13.00 7.75
N THR A 223 -39.91 -12.31 8.86
CA THR A 223 -39.99 -12.94 10.20
C THR A 223 -41.05 -14.03 10.24
N GLN A 224 -42.25 -13.80 9.72
CA GLN A 224 -43.30 -14.83 9.70
C GLN A 224 -43.00 -15.98 8.74
N VAL A 225 -42.31 -15.72 7.62
CA VAL A 225 -41.85 -16.79 6.73
C VAL A 225 -40.73 -17.61 7.38
N ARG A 226 -39.85 -17.00 8.18
CA ARG A 226 -38.83 -17.73 8.95
C ARG A 226 -39.49 -18.60 10.02
N ASP A 227 -40.35 -18.00 10.85
CA ASP A 227 -40.80 -18.60 12.11
C ASP A 227 -42.12 -19.37 12.01
N ASN A 228 -43.01 -18.99 11.08
CA ASN A 228 -44.41 -19.46 11.01
C ASN A 228 -44.84 -19.82 9.58
N VAL A 229 -43.93 -20.37 8.76
CA VAL A 229 -44.15 -20.59 7.32
C VAL A 229 -45.43 -21.38 6.99
N GLU A 230 -45.77 -22.41 7.78
CA GLU A 230 -46.96 -23.23 7.55
C GLU A 230 -48.25 -22.45 7.81
N GLY A 231 -48.25 -21.55 8.79
CA GLY A 231 -49.35 -20.62 9.02
C GLY A 231 -49.54 -19.65 7.86
N VAL A 232 -48.43 -19.10 7.35
CA VAL A 232 -48.45 -18.21 6.18
C VAL A 232 -48.98 -18.96 4.95
N ILE A 233 -48.52 -20.19 4.70
CA ILE A 233 -49.01 -21.05 3.59
C ILE A 233 -50.50 -21.32 3.73
N SER A 234 -50.96 -21.68 4.93
CA SER A 234 -52.37 -21.98 5.19
C SER A 234 -53.27 -20.80 4.83
N VAL A 235 -52.94 -19.59 5.32
CA VAL A 235 -53.71 -18.37 5.00
C VAL A 235 -53.61 -18.02 3.52
N LEU A 236 -52.40 -18.05 2.95
CA LEU A 236 -52.14 -17.66 1.56
C LEU A 236 -52.84 -18.58 0.55
N SER A 237 -52.99 -19.86 0.86
CA SER A 237 -53.69 -20.85 0.02
C SER A 237 -55.19 -20.59 -0.13
N GLY A 238 -55.78 -19.84 0.81
CA GLY A 238 -57.20 -19.46 0.78
C GLY A 238 -57.51 -18.27 -0.15
N TYR A 239 -56.50 -17.53 -0.61
CA TYR A 239 -56.70 -16.38 -1.50
C TYR A 239 -56.86 -16.80 -2.96
N ARG A 240 -57.74 -16.10 -3.66
CA ARG A 240 -58.04 -16.24 -5.09
C ARG A 240 -57.68 -14.96 -5.84
N ASN A 241 -57.38 -15.11 -7.12
CA ASN A 241 -57.05 -13.97 -7.98
C ASN A 241 -58.32 -13.31 -8.54
N GLU A 242 -59.17 -12.81 -7.66
CA GLU A 242 -60.44 -12.14 -7.97
C GLU A 242 -60.35 -10.65 -7.61
N LYS A 243 -60.90 -9.76 -8.45
CA LYS A 243 -60.73 -8.31 -8.29
C LYS A 243 -61.39 -7.81 -6.99
N GLU A 244 -62.54 -8.34 -6.64
CA GLU A 244 -63.31 -8.01 -5.45
C GLU A 244 -62.54 -8.43 -4.19
N GLN A 245 -61.95 -9.64 -4.20
CA GLN A 245 -61.10 -10.11 -3.10
C GLN A 245 -59.83 -9.27 -3.00
N PHE A 246 -59.17 -8.93 -4.12
CA PHE A 246 -58.01 -8.05 -4.11
C PHE A 246 -58.32 -6.70 -3.46
N LEU A 247 -59.44 -6.06 -3.84
CA LEU A 247 -59.81 -4.74 -3.33
C LEU A 247 -60.14 -4.77 -1.83
N SER A 248 -60.81 -5.83 -1.35
CA SER A 248 -61.10 -6.00 0.07
C SER A 248 -59.83 -6.26 0.90
N VAL A 249 -58.97 -7.17 0.45
CA VAL A 249 -57.68 -7.45 1.13
C VAL A 249 -56.76 -6.23 1.11
N ARG A 250 -56.73 -5.48 0.02
CA ARG A 250 -55.96 -4.22 -0.10
C ARG A 250 -56.42 -3.16 0.89
N ALA A 251 -57.73 -3.10 1.19
CA ALA A 251 -58.31 -2.14 2.12
C ALA A 251 -57.99 -2.46 3.60
N LEU A 252 -57.59 -3.69 3.91
CA LEU A 252 -57.17 -4.07 5.26
C LEU A 252 -55.91 -3.31 5.69
N ASP A 253 -55.88 -2.89 6.95
CA ASP A 253 -54.69 -2.35 7.60
C ASP A 253 -53.84 -3.51 8.12
N TRP A 254 -52.61 -3.65 7.63
CA TRP A 254 -51.74 -4.76 8.01
C TRP A 254 -51.36 -4.71 9.49
N SER A 255 -51.30 -3.51 10.09
CA SER A 255 -50.94 -3.35 11.50
C SER A 255 -52.03 -3.82 12.47
N ALA A 256 -53.27 -3.95 11.97
CA ALA A 256 -54.41 -4.45 12.73
C ALA A 256 -54.66 -5.96 12.53
N LEU A 257 -53.90 -6.62 11.65
CA LEU A 257 -54.01 -8.05 11.40
C LEU A 257 -53.06 -8.84 12.30
N PRO A 258 -53.39 -10.11 12.62
CA PRO A 258 -52.41 -11.03 13.19
C PRO A 258 -51.15 -11.09 12.30
N PRO A 259 -49.93 -11.15 12.88
CA PRO A 259 -48.68 -11.07 12.11
C PRO A 259 -48.60 -12.02 10.90
N VAL A 260 -49.02 -13.28 11.09
CA VAL A 260 -49.06 -14.31 10.03
C VAL A 260 -50.01 -13.95 8.90
N GLU A 261 -51.19 -13.42 9.23
CA GLU A 261 -52.18 -12.96 8.24
C GLU A 261 -51.69 -11.71 7.51
N ALA A 262 -51.03 -10.79 8.21
CA ALA A 262 -50.40 -9.62 7.61
C ALA A 262 -49.33 -10.03 6.58
N ALA A 263 -48.46 -10.99 6.91
CA ALA A 263 -47.45 -11.52 6.00
C ALA A 263 -48.08 -12.19 4.76
N ALA A 264 -49.10 -13.03 4.95
CA ALA A 264 -49.83 -13.66 3.85
C ALA A 264 -50.52 -12.62 2.96
N ARG A 265 -51.11 -11.57 3.56
CA ARG A 265 -51.67 -10.42 2.83
C ARG A 265 -50.62 -9.73 1.97
N THR A 266 -49.44 -9.42 2.51
CA THR A 266 -48.36 -8.74 1.76
C THR A 266 -47.93 -9.56 0.54
N LEU A 267 -47.74 -10.88 0.70
CA LEU A 267 -47.42 -11.78 -0.42
C LEU A 267 -48.55 -11.82 -1.45
N TYR A 268 -49.79 -12.00 -1.02
CA TYR A 268 -50.95 -12.03 -1.91
C TYR A 268 -51.03 -10.76 -2.75
N LEU A 269 -50.96 -9.58 -2.12
CA LEU A 269 -51.01 -8.30 -2.81
C LEU A 269 -49.83 -8.16 -3.78
N ASN A 270 -48.61 -8.57 -3.40
CA ASN A 270 -47.46 -8.53 -4.30
C ASN A 270 -47.62 -9.43 -5.54
N LYS A 271 -48.22 -10.61 -5.40
CA LYS A 271 -48.41 -11.55 -6.53
C LYS A 271 -49.54 -11.12 -7.47
N THR A 272 -50.48 -10.30 -7.01
CA THR A 272 -51.71 -9.95 -7.75
C THR A 272 -51.82 -8.48 -8.15
N CYS A 273 -51.03 -7.58 -7.55
CA CYS A 273 -50.99 -6.16 -7.90
C CYS A 273 -50.12 -5.88 -9.14
N PHE A 274 -50.33 -4.71 -9.75
CA PHE A 274 -49.62 -4.28 -10.95
C PHE A 274 -48.09 -4.32 -10.75
N ASN A 275 -47.44 -5.19 -11.52
CA ASN A 275 -45.99 -5.44 -11.53
C ASN A 275 -45.37 -5.86 -10.19
N GLY A 276 -46.18 -6.31 -9.22
CA GLY A 276 -45.69 -6.59 -7.87
C GLY A 276 -45.14 -5.36 -7.16
N LEU A 277 -45.64 -4.18 -7.53
CA LEU A 277 -45.16 -2.91 -6.99
C LEU A 277 -45.69 -2.71 -5.57
N TYR A 278 -44.80 -2.65 -4.58
CA TYR A 278 -45.13 -2.17 -3.25
C TYR A 278 -45.14 -0.64 -3.27
N ARG A 279 -46.30 -0.04 -2.97
CA ARG A 279 -46.47 1.42 -2.94
C ARG A 279 -47.56 1.81 -1.96
N VAL A 280 -47.25 2.79 -1.12
CA VAL A 280 -48.18 3.32 -0.12
C VAL A 280 -48.53 4.78 -0.43
N ASN A 281 -49.68 5.23 0.06
CA ASN A 281 -50.05 6.65 0.06
C ASN A 281 -49.41 7.39 1.26
N ARG A 282 -49.63 8.71 1.37
CA ARG A 282 -49.14 9.51 2.51
C ARG A 282 -49.64 9.04 3.89
N LYS A 283 -50.74 8.27 3.93
CA LYS A 283 -51.28 7.65 5.14
C LYS A 283 -50.68 6.26 5.42
N GLY A 284 -49.69 5.81 4.63
CA GLY A 284 -49.07 4.49 4.77
C GLY A 284 -49.89 3.33 4.21
N GLN A 285 -51.01 3.60 3.53
CA GLN A 285 -51.89 2.56 3.02
C GLN A 285 -51.48 2.11 1.62
N PHE A 286 -51.41 0.80 1.40
CA PHE A 286 -51.09 0.20 0.10
C PHE A 286 -52.08 0.65 -0.99
N ASN A 287 -51.58 1.17 -2.12
CA ASN A 287 -52.41 1.78 -3.16
C ASN A 287 -52.12 1.30 -4.59
N THR A 288 -51.37 0.20 -4.77
CA THR A 288 -51.13 -0.36 -6.11
C THR A 288 -52.42 -0.99 -6.66
N PRO A 289 -52.75 -0.77 -7.96
CA PRO A 289 -53.95 -1.35 -8.57
C PRO A 289 -53.80 -2.86 -8.84
N PHE A 290 -54.93 -3.53 -9.04
CA PHE A 290 -54.98 -4.94 -9.45
C PHE A 290 -54.41 -5.12 -10.87
N ALA A 291 -53.62 -6.18 -11.09
CA ALA A 291 -52.96 -6.42 -12.38
C ALA A 291 -53.75 -7.26 -13.38
N ASN A 292 -54.79 -7.96 -12.92
CA ASN A 292 -55.57 -8.92 -13.73
C ASN A 292 -54.69 -9.97 -14.44
N TYR A 293 -53.71 -10.56 -13.74
CA TYR A 293 -52.92 -11.68 -14.27
C TYR A 293 -53.82 -12.89 -14.52
N LYS A 294 -53.57 -13.70 -15.56
CA LYS A 294 -54.42 -14.86 -15.88
C LYS A 294 -54.31 -15.99 -14.84
N ASN A 295 -53.09 -16.32 -14.40
CA ASN A 295 -52.85 -17.36 -13.41
C ASN A 295 -51.56 -17.04 -12.61
N PRO A 296 -51.60 -16.06 -11.69
CA PRO A 296 -50.43 -15.76 -10.86
C PRO A 296 -50.20 -16.88 -9.84
N THR A 297 -48.95 -17.29 -9.65
CA THR A 297 -48.57 -18.17 -8.54
C THR A 297 -48.68 -17.38 -7.23
N ILE A 298 -49.83 -17.48 -6.57
CA ILE A 298 -50.12 -16.81 -5.30
C ILE A 298 -49.40 -17.51 -4.14
N CYS A 299 -49.55 -18.83 -4.04
CA CYS A 299 -48.92 -19.65 -3.02
C CYS A 299 -47.96 -20.65 -3.66
N ASP A 300 -46.66 -20.43 -3.50
CA ASP A 300 -45.60 -21.36 -3.90
C ASP A 300 -45.05 -22.03 -2.63
N VAL A 301 -45.63 -23.18 -2.28
CA VAL A 301 -45.35 -23.89 -1.03
C VAL A 301 -43.88 -24.28 -0.90
N GLU A 302 -43.28 -24.77 -2.00
CA GLU A 302 -41.89 -25.20 -2.01
C GLU A 302 -40.94 -24.02 -1.87
N ALA A 303 -41.18 -22.92 -2.59
CA ALA A 303 -40.37 -21.71 -2.48
C ALA A 303 -40.45 -21.07 -1.09
N LEU A 304 -41.64 -21.06 -0.46
CA LEU A 304 -41.81 -20.52 0.90
C LEU A 304 -41.07 -21.35 1.94
N ARG A 305 -41.16 -22.69 1.88
CA ARG A 305 -40.38 -23.57 2.77
C ARG A 305 -38.89 -23.46 2.54
N ALA A 306 -38.45 -23.29 1.29
CA ALA A 306 -37.03 -23.06 0.98
C ALA A 306 -36.54 -21.72 1.54
N ALA A 307 -37.33 -20.66 1.41
CA ALA A 307 -37.01 -19.36 1.99
C ALA A 307 -36.98 -19.41 3.52
N SER A 308 -37.93 -20.10 4.16
CA SER A 308 -37.95 -20.32 5.62
C SER A 308 -36.65 -20.96 6.11
N ARG A 309 -36.18 -22.02 5.43
CA ARG A 309 -34.89 -22.66 5.74
C ARG A 309 -33.70 -21.72 5.57
N ALA A 310 -33.66 -20.95 4.48
CA ALA A 310 -32.58 -20.00 4.22
C ALA A 310 -32.55 -18.86 5.25
N LEU A 311 -33.72 -18.42 5.74
CA LEU A 311 -33.83 -17.35 6.74
C LEU A 311 -33.56 -17.82 8.16
N ALA A 312 -33.51 -19.13 8.42
CA ALA A 312 -33.40 -19.67 9.78
C ALA A 312 -32.11 -19.25 10.50
N SER A 313 -31.04 -18.99 9.77
CA SER A 313 -29.74 -18.49 10.27
C SER A 313 -29.64 -16.96 10.35
N ALA A 314 -30.67 -16.23 9.94
CA ALA A 314 -30.62 -14.78 9.86
C ALA A 314 -31.27 -14.09 11.07
N THR A 315 -30.56 -13.11 11.63
CA THR A 315 -31.13 -12.08 12.50
C THR A 315 -31.86 -11.07 11.61
N ILE A 316 -33.16 -10.87 11.85
CA ILE A 316 -34.01 -9.98 11.06
C ILE A 316 -34.35 -8.75 11.90
N VAL A 317 -33.94 -7.57 11.43
CA VAL A 317 -34.06 -6.31 12.19
C VAL A 317 -34.94 -5.32 11.42
N CYS A 318 -35.86 -4.65 12.12
CA CYS A 318 -36.58 -3.50 11.59
C CYS A 318 -35.88 -2.23 12.11
N GLY A 319 -35.20 -1.49 11.23
CA GLY A 319 -34.42 -0.34 11.66
C GLY A 319 -33.82 0.46 10.49
N ASP A 320 -33.29 1.63 10.82
CA ASP A 320 -32.48 2.39 9.87
C ASP A 320 -31.12 1.72 9.64
N TYR A 321 -30.57 1.85 8.43
CA TYR A 321 -29.31 1.22 8.07
C TYR A 321 -28.14 1.66 8.97
N THR A 322 -28.14 2.91 9.45
CA THR A 322 -27.07 3.43 10.30
C THR A 322 -27.03 2.74 11.67
N ASP A 323 -28.18 2.56 12.30
CA ASP A 323 -28.29 1.87 13.59
C ASP A 323 -27.88 0.39 13.45
N VAL A 324 -28.34 -0.28 12.40
CA VAL A 324 -28.00 -1.68 12.13
C VAL A 324 -26.50 -1.86 11.87
N LEU A 325 -25.89 -1.01 11.05
CA LEU A 325 -24.46 -1.10 10.77
C LEU A 325 -23.60 -0.73 11.98
N SER A 326 -24.07 0.18 12.84
CA SER A 326 -23.41 0.54 14.08
C SER A 326 -23.44 -0.58 15.11
N GLU A 327 -24.57 -1.27 15.25
CA GLU A 327 -24.77 -2.33 16.24
C GLU A 327 -24.12 -3.67 15.83
N TYR A 328 -24.19 -4.04 14.55
CA TYR A 328 -23.87 -5.41 14.12
C TYR A 328 -22.56 -5.57 13.35
N ALA A 329 -22.00 -4.51 12.75
CA ALA A 329 -20.82 -4.64 11.89
C ALA A 329 -19.53 -4.79 12.70
N GLU A 330 -18.75 -5.82 12.37
CA GLU A 330 -17.45 -6.14 12.94
C GLU A 330 -16.39 -6.30 11.83
N PRO A 331 -15.09 -6.27 12.15
CA PRO A 331 -14.03 -6.55 11.19
C PRO A 331 -14.23 -7.89 10.48
N ASP A 332 -13.81 -7.98 9.22
CA ASP A 332 -13.94 -9.15 8.32
C ASP A 332 -15.39 -9.53 7.93
N ASP A 333 -16.42 -8.81 8.37
CA ASP A 333 -17.80 -9.00 7.90
C ASP A 333 -17.95 -8.58 6.41
N PHE A 334 -18.87 -9.22 5.70
CA PHE A 334 -19.26 -8.82 4.34
C PHE A 334 -20.57 -8.02 4.37
N VAL A 335 -20.50 -6.75 3.97
CA VAL A 335 -21.63 -5.82 3.97
C VAL A 335 -22.06 -5.52 2.54
N PHE A 336 -23.30 -5.88 2.20
CA PHE A 336 -23.93 -5.59 0.93
C PHE A 336 -24.93 -4.43 1.05
N LEU A 337 -24.65 -3.33 0.33
CA LEU A 337 -25.42 -2.08 0.40
C LEU A 337 -26.17 -1.84 -0.91
N ASP A 338 -27.49 -1.97 -0.88
CA ASP A 338 -28.39 -1.70 -2.02
C ASP A 338 -29.43 -0.61 -1.70
N PRO A 339 -28.98 0.65 -1.48
CA PRO A 339 -29.89 1.74 -1.13
C PRO A 339 -30.84 2.08 -2.28
N PRO A 340 -31.94 2.80 -2.01
CA PRO A 340 -32.74 3.42 -3.06
C PRO A 340 -31.86 4.27 -4.00
N TYR A 341 -31.94 4.04 -5.32
CA TYR A 341 -31.01 4.65 -6.28
C TYR A 341 -31.20 6.15 -6.48
N ILE A 342 -30.09 6.85 -6.78
CA ILE A 342 -30.11 8.26 -7.20
C ILE A 342 -30.81 8.39 -8.57
N PRO A 343 -31.78 9.29 -8.75
CA PRO A 343 -32.43 9.53 -10.05
C PRO A 343 -31.43 10.04 -11.11
N VAL A 344 -31.42 9.43 -12.30
CA VAL A 344 -30.47 9.77 -13.39
C VAL A 344 -31.02 10.86 -14.33
N SER A 345 -32.28 11.26 -14.17
CA SER A 345 -32.90 12.40 -14.87
C SER A 345 -34.06 13.02 -14.08
N GLU A 346 -34.40 14.29 -14.35
CA GLU A 346 -35.57 15.01 -13.78
C GLU A 346 -36.90 14.25 -13.96
N TYR A 347 -36.99 13.37 -14.96
CA TYR A 347 -38.18 12.57 -15.28
C TYR A 347 -38.12 11.12 -14.76
N SER A 348 -37.02 10.70 -14.13
CA SER A 348 -36.89 9.38 -13.52
C SER A 348 -37.52 9.37 -12.12
N ASP A 349 -38.85 9.39 -12.10
CA ASP A 349 -39.68 9.56 -10.90
C ASP A 349 -39.74 8.28 -10.04
N PHE A 350 -38.58 7.77 -9.62
CA PHE A 350 -38.46 6.68 -8.62
C PHE A 350 -38.70 7.17 -7.18
N LYS A 351 -39.00 8.47 -6.98
CA LYS A 351 -39.22 9.17 -5.71
C LYS A 351 -40.50 8.76 -4.93
N ARG A 352 -41.09 7.59 -5.16
CA ARG A 352 -42.46 7.26 -4.69
C ARG A 352 -42.61 5.99 -3.83
N TYR A 353 -41.54 5.34 -3.37
CA TYR A 353 -41.62 3.96 -2.87
C TYR A 353 -41.56 3.72 -1.35
N THR A 354 -41.45 4.75 -0.52
CA THR A 354 -41.55 4.66 0.94
C THR A 354 -42.10 5.98 1.51
N LYS A 355 -42.68 5.95 2.73
CA LYS A 355 -43.21 7.16 3.41
C LYS A 355 -42.07 8.14 3.75
N GLU A 356 -40.89 7.60 4.05
CA GLU A 356 -39.62 8.29 4.26
C GLU A 356 -38.82 8.26 2.96
N GLN A 357 -38.30 9.40 2.51
CA GLN A 357 -37.60 9.55 1.24
C GLN A 357 -36.09 9.43 1.49
N PHE A 358 -35.39 8.57 0.74
CA PHE A 358 -33.93 8.53 0.76
C PHE A 358 -33.41 9.67 -0.13
N GLU A 359 -32.94 10.74 0.50
CA GLU A 359 -32.54 11.98 -0.16
C GLU A 359 -31.07 11.94 -0.59
N ILE A 360 -30.64 12.98 -1.32
CA ILE A 360 -29.23 13.15 -1.73
C ILE A 360 -28.31 13.21 -0.49
N SER A 361 -28.76 13.87 0.58
CA SER A 361 -28.07 13.94 1.87
C SER A 361 -27.87 12.56 2.50
N ASP A 362 -28.81 11.63 2.34
CA ASP A 362 -28.70 10.26 2.86
C ASP A 362 -27.66 9.46 2.07
N HIS A 363 -27.50 9.71 0.76
CA HIS A 363 -26.39 9.14 0.00
C HIS A 363 -25.02 9.64 0.48
N SER A 364 -24.91 10.92 0.86
CA SER A 364 -23.68 11.44 1.47
C SER A 364 -23.40 10.78 2.83
N ARG A 365 -24.43 10.59 3.68
CA ARG A 365 -24.28 9.87 4.96
C ARG A 365 -23.88 8.42 4.76
N LEU A 366 -24.48 7.73 3.79
CA LEU A 366 -24.12 6.36 3.43
C LEU A 366 -22.65 6.27 2.95
N ALA A 367 -22.14 7.27 2.24
CA ALA A 367 -20.73 7.30 1.84
C ALA A 367 -19.77 7.46 3.02
N ILE A 368 -20.15 8.26 4.03
CA ILE A 368 -19.40 8.38 5.30
C ILE A 368 -19.40 7.03 6.02
N GLU A 369 -20.56 6.38 6.10
CA GLU A 369 -20.70 5.08 6.75
C GLU A 369 -19.94 3.97 6.00
N PHE A 370 -19.96 3.98 4.67
CA PHE A 370 -19.15 3.11 3.83
C PHE A 370 -17.65 3.28 4.14
N SER A 371 -17.18 4.52 4.28
CA SER A 371 -15.79 4.81 4.64
C SER A 371 -15.45 4.31 6.05
N ARG A 372 -16.36 4.46 7.02
CA ARG A 372 -16.19 3.92 8.38
C ARG A 372 -16.05 2.39 8.37
N LEU A 373 -16.91 1.69 7.63
CA LEU A 373 -16.88 0.24 7.55
C LEU A 373 -15.63 -0.28 6.83
N HIS A 374 -15.14 0.44 5.82
CA HIS A 374 -13.88 0.13 5.15
C HIS A 374 -12.71 0.19 6.15
N ALA A 375 -12.63 1.28 6.93
CA ALA A 375 -11.63 1.46 7.97
C ALA A 375 -11.76 0.48 9.14
N LEU A 376 -12.98 0.01 9.42
CA LEU A 376 -13.24 -1.06 10.40
C LEU A 376 -12.67 -2.42 9.92
N GLY A 377 -12.43 -2.58 8.61
CA GLY A 377 -11.93 -3.80 8.00
C GLY A 377 -13.02 -4.71 7.47
N CYS A 378 -14.19 -4.19 7.08
CA CYS A 378 -15.24 -4.97 6.44
C CYS A 378 -14.99 -5.11 4.92
N HIS A 379 -15.49 -6.20 4.32
CA HIS A 379 -15.62 -6.32 2.86
C HIS A 379 -16.91 -5.61 2.43
N LEU A 380 -16.82 -4.69 1.47
CA LEU A 380 -17.95 -3.85 1.07
C LEU A 380 -18.31 -4.02 -0.40
N LEU A 381 -19.59 -4.22 -0.65
CA LEU A 381 -20.17 -4.19 -2.00
C LEU A 381 -21.41 -3.30 -2.01
N LEU A 382 -21.35 -2.20 -2.75
CA LEU A 382 -22.47 -1.28 -2.91
C LEU A 382 -22.96 -1.24 -4.36
N THR A 383 -24.28 -1.15 -4.54
CA THR A 383 -24.89 -0.94 -5.86
C THR A 383 -25.68 0.35 -5.92
N ASN A 384 -25.57 1.10 -7.02
CA ASN A 384 -26.34 2.31 -7.23
C ASN A 384 -26.58 2.58 -8.73
N SER A 385 -27.28 3.65 -9.08
CA SER A 385 -27.37 4.12 -10.46
C SER A 385 -26.03 4.67 -10.96
N ASN A 386 -25.78 4.61 -12.27
CA ASN A 386 -24.65 5.30 -12.88
C ASN A 386 -24.85 6.82 -12.91
N HIS A 387 -24.75 7.47 -11.74
CA HIS A 387 -24.93 8.90 -11.53
C HIS A 387 -23.60 9.57 -11.14
N PRO A 388 -23.27 10.78 -11.62
CA PRO A 388 -22.00 11.46 -11.32
C PRO A 388 -21.67 11.55 -9.82
N LEU A 389 -22.69 11.82 -8.98
CA LEU A 389 -22.51 11.87 -7.52
C LEU A 389 -22.02 10.55 -6.92
N VAL A 390 -22.35 9.39 -7.50
CA VAL A 390 -21.81 8.09 -7.02
C VAL A 390 -20.31 8.03 -7.30
N HIS A 391 -19.87 8.47 -8.47
CA HIS A 391 -18.43 8.51 -8.81
C HIS A 391 -17.67 9.54 -7.96
N GLU A 392 -18.33 10.61 -7.53
CA GLU A 392 -17.78 11.61 -6.63
C GLU A 392 -17.64 11.07 -5.19
N LEU A 393 -18.72 10.50 -4.64
CA LEU A 393 -18.76 10.02 -3.25
C LEU A 393 -17.84 8.81 -3.00
N TYR A 394 -17.67 7.95 -4.00
CA TYR A 394 -16.94 6.68 -3.84
C TYR A 394 -15.67 6.60 -4.70
N GLY A 395 -15.19 7.72 -5.24
CA GLY A 395 -14.12 7.77 -6.24
C GLY A 395 -12.76 7.21 -5.80
N GLN A 396 -12.55 7.02 -4.49
CA GLN A 396 -11.36 6.38 -3.93
C GLN A 396 -11.41 4.84 -3.95
N TYR A 397 -12.56 4.24 -4.24
CA TYR A 397 -12.77 2.79 -4.25
C TYR A 397 -12.85 2.24 -5.68
N GLU A 398 -12.85 0.92 -5.83
CA GLU A 398 -13.05 0.30 -7.14
C GLU A 398 -14.49 0.52 -7.62
N ILE A 399 -14.63 1.17 -8.78
CA ILE A 399 -15.93 1.43 -9.40
C ILE A 399 -16.06 0.67 -10.72
N GLN A 400 -17.12 -0.14 -10.84
CA GLN A 400 -17.48 -0.83 -12.08
C GLN A 400 -18.86 -0.38 -12.59
N VAL A 401 -18.95 -0.05 -13.87
CA VAL A 401 -20.25 0.28 -14.52
C VAL A 401 -20.75 -0.90 -15.32
N ILE A 402 -21.96 -1.36 -15.01
CA ILE A 402 -22.59 -2.54 -15.62
C ILE A 402 -23.81 -2.13 -16.44
N PRO A 403 -23.93 -2.60 -17.69
CA PRO A 403 -25.16 -2.42 -18.47
C PRO A 403 -26.30 -3.27 -17.90
N THR A 404 -27.42 -2.64 -17.54
CA THR A 404 -28.62 -3.29 -16.98
C THR A 404 -29.82 -3.18 -17.93
N LYS A 405 -30.72 -4.19 -17.87
CA LYS A 405 -31.99 -4.17 -18.61
C LYS A 405 -33.10 -3.72 -17.65
N ARG A 406 -33.63 -2.50 -17.82
CA ARG A 406 -34.74 -2.01 -16.98
C ARG A 406 -36.07 -2.57 -17.48
N SER A 407 -36.62 -3.54 -16.77
CA SER A 407 -37.86 -4.26 -17.11
C SER A 407 -39.15 -3.45 -16.82
N VAL A 408 -39.06 -2.35 -16.06
CA VAL A 408 -40.23 -1.58 -15.56
C VAL A 408 -40.58 -0.35 -16.45
N ALA A 409 -39.84 -0.07 -17.52
CA ALA A 409 -40.14 1.07 -18.40
C ALA A 409 -41.32 0.78 -19.35
N CYS A 410 -42.24 1.75 -19.45
CA CYS A 410 -43.50 1.68 -20.22
C CYS A 410 -43.28 1.51 -21.75
N ARG A 411 -42.10 1.86 -22.28
CA ARG A 411 -41.72 1.70 -23.70
C ARG A 411 -40.59 0.67 -23.86
N ALA A 412 -40.71 -0.23 -24.84
CA ALA A 412 -39.73 -1.28 -25.12
C ALA A 412 -38.35 -0.73 -25.56
N SER A 413 -38.32 0.45 -26.20
CA SER A 413 -37.10 1.11 -26.70
C SER A 413 -36.29 1.87 -25.64
N SER A 414 -36.80 2.01 -24.41
CA SER A 414 -36.13 2.74 -23.31
C SER A 414 -35.64 1.81 -22.18
N ARG A 415 -35.42 0.52 -22.47
CA ARG A 415 -35.12 -0.53 -21.47
C ARG A 415 -33.63 -0.78 -21.22
N THR A 416 -32.75 0.13 -21.61
CA THR A 416 -31.31 0.07 -21.33
C THR A 416 -30.96 1.03 -20.20
N GLY A 417 -30.33 0.53 -19.14
CA GLY A 417 -29.79 1.32 -18.02
C GLY A 417 -28.32 0.97 -17.79
N GLU A 418 -27.68 1.73 -16.92
CA GLU A 418 -26.36 1.45 -16.39
C GLU A 418 -26.44 1.58 -14.87
N ASP A 419 -25.90 0.59 -14.19
CA ASP A 419 -25.78 0.54 -12.74
C ASP A 419 -24.30 0.56 -12.39
N THR A 420 -23.97 1.12 -11.24
CA THR A 420 -22.62 1.21 -10.70
C THR A 420 -22.47 0.24 -9.54
N LEU A 421 -21.41 -0.55 -9.56
CA LEU A 421 -20.89 -1.26 -8.39
C LEU A 421 -19.74 -0.46 -7.80
N VAL A 422 -19.72 -0.35 -6.48
CA VAL A 422 -18.57 0.11 -5.71
C VAL A 422 -18.10 -1.08 -4.88
N ILE A 423 -16.82 -1.41 -5.01
CA ILE A 423 -16.19 -2.54 -4.32
C ILE A 423 -15.06 -1.98 -3.47
N ALA A 424 -15.02 -2.37 -2.20
CA ALA A 424 -13.90 -2.08 -1.32
C ALA A 424 -13.56 -3.33 -0.51
N GLU A 425 -12.32 -3.79 -0.64
CA GLU A 425 -11.77 -4.81 0.25
C GLU A 425 -11.42 -4.17 1.61
N PRO A 426 -11.31 -4.95 2.70
CA PRO A 426 -10.90 -4.44 4.00
C PRO A 426 -9.66 -3.56 3.90
N GLU A 427 -9.71 -2.40 4.55
CA GLU A 427 -8.52 -1.55 4.65
C GLU A 427 -7.41 -2.36 5.33
N SER A 428 -6.25 -2.47 4.67
CA SER A 428 -5.10 -3.18 5.23
C SER A 428 -4.85 -2.64 6.63
N LYS A 429 -5.07 -3.44 7.68
CA LYS A 429 -4.78 -3.04 9.05
C LYS A 429 -3.34 -2.57 9.08
N ALA A 430 -3.13 -1.26 9.14
CA ALA A 430 -1.83 -0.70 9.43
C ALA A 430 -1.35 -1.40 10.69
N LEU A 431 -0.12 -1.93 10.65
CA LEU A 431 0.51 -2.46 11.84
C LEU A 431 0.40 -1.40 12.95
N PRO A 432 0.25 -1.77 14.23
CA PRO A 432 0.20 -0.81 15.33
C PRO A 432 1.29 0.25 15.12
N ALA A 433 0.94 1.53 15.25
CA ALA A 433 1.91 2.61 15.08
C ALA A 433 3.17 2.29 15.91
N ALA A 434 4.35 2.60 15.36
CA ALA A 434 5.62 2.50 16.06
C ALA A 434 5.47 3.00 17.50
N SER A 435 5.97 2.21 18.45
CA SER A 435 5.71 2.49 19.86
C SER A 435 6.30 3.85 20.23
N VAL A 436 5.55 4.67 20.99
CA VAL A 436 6.02 6.02 21.40
C VAL A 436 7.31 5.93 22.24
N ASN A 437 7.56 4.77 22.86
CA ASN A 437 8.79 4.45 23.58
C ASN A 437 9.50 3.28 22.88
N PRO A 438 10.64 3.51 22.21
CA PRO A 438 11.35 2.46 21.49
C PRO A 438 11.63 1.26 22.40
N LEU A 439 11.33 0.06 21.91
CA LEU A 439 11.63 -1.16 22.66
C LEU A 439 13.14 -1.27 22.94
N GLU A 440 13.47 -1.64 24.18
CA GLU A 440 14.87 -1.80 24.59
C GLU A 440 15.52 -2.99 23.87
N LEU A 441 16.74 -2.75 23.37
CA LEU A 441 17.60 -3.82 22.88
C LEU A 441 18.16 -4.63 24.07
N SER A 442 18.32 -5.93 23.87
CA SER A 442 19.05 -6.77 24.83
C SER A 442 20.44 -6.18 25.10
N LYS A 443 20.86 -6.10 26.37
CA LYS A 443 22.21 -5.64 26.76
C LYS A 443 23.32 -6.45 26.11
N GLN A 444 23.04 -7.69 25.70
CA GLN A 444 23.96 -8.53 24.94
C GLN A 444 24.41 -7.88 23.62
N VAL A 445 23.58 -7.03 23.01
CA VAL A 445 23.90 -6.31 21.77
C VAL A 445 25.11 -5.38 21.96
N GLU A 446 25.28 -4.81 23.16
CA GLU A 446 26.40 -3.90 23.49
C GLU A 446 27.77 -4.60 23.47
N LEU A 447 27.79 -5.93 23.63
CA LEU A 447 29.02 -6.72 23.59
C LEU A 447 29.53 -6.95 22.16
N TYR A 448 28.73 -6.65 21.12
CA TYR A 448 29.20 -6.78 19.75
C TYR A 448 30.36 -5.81 19.46
N PRO A 449 31.50 -6.27 18.92
CA PRO A 449 32.63 -5.39 18.65
C PRO A 449 32.27 -4.28 17.66
N SER A 450 32.45 -3.02 18.07
CA SER A 450 32.14 -1.84 17.23
C SER A 450 32.72 -1.94 15.82
N THR A 451 31.90 -1.72 14.78
CA THR A 451 32.33 -2.02 13.41
C THR A 451 32.97 -0.79 12.73
N ARG A 452 33.91 -1.04 11.81
CA ARG A 452 34.33 -0.05 10.79
C ARG A 452 33.86 -0.45 9.39
N PHE A 453 32.77 -1.20 9.35
CA PHE A 453 32.18 -1.67 8.12
C PHE A 453 31.31 -0.56 7.53
N MET A 454 31.53 -0.26 6.25
CA MET A 454 30.80 0.75 5.52
C MET A 454 29.34 0.31 5.39
N GLY A 455 28.38 1.20 5.66
CA GLY A 455 26.96 0.84 5.60
C GLY A 455 26.42 0.05 6.80
N SER A 456 27.23 -0.21 7.82
CA SER A 456 26.78 -0.93 9.03
C SER A 456 25.55 -0.26 9.66
N LYS A 457 24.54 -1.08 9.96
CA LYS A 457 23.27 -0.68 10.58
C LYS A 457 23.32 -0.59 12.10
N GLN A 458 24.51 -0.57 12.70
CA GLN A 458 24.69 -0.50 14.16
C GLN A 458 23.94 0.67 14.81
N LYS A 459 23.81 1.80 14.12
CA LYS A 459 23.12 3.00 14.62
C LYS A 459 21.60 2.97 14.43
N LEU A 460 21.08 1.98 13.72
CA LEU A 460 19.66 1.85 13.33
C LEU A 460 18.99 0.62 13.96
N LEU A 461 19.68 -0.05 14.89
CA LEU A 461 19.20 -1.31 15.47
C LEU A 461 17.94 -1.12 16.30
N THR A 462 17.83 0.00 17.01
CA THR A 462 16.68 0.30 17.87
C THR A 462 15.44 0.50 17.01
N GLU A 463 15.54 1.30 15.95
CA GLU A 463 14.46 1.57 15.01
C GLU A 463 14.09 0.32 14.21
N LEU A 464 15.09 -0.45 13.77
CA LEU A 464 14.86 -1.73 13.11
C LEU A 464 14.15 -2.73 14.02
N TRP A 465 14.53 -2.80 15.29
CA TRP A 465 13.88 -3.69 16.26
C TRP A 465 12.45 -3.23 16.58
N ASP A 466 12.21 -1.93 16.77
CA ASP A 466 10.87 -1.39 16.98
C ASP A 466 9.95 -1.79 15.82
N VAL A 467 10.42 -1.64 14.58
CA VAL A 467 9.67 -2.07 13.39
C VAL A 467 9.48 -3.59 13.31
N ALA A 468 10.54 -4.39 13.50
CA ALA A 468 10.44 -5.84 13.41
C ALA A 468 9.53 -6.42 14.51
N SER A 469 9.55 -5.85 15.71
CA SER A 469 8.76 -6.30 16.87
C SER A 469 7.25 -6.15 16.70
N ARG A 470 6.79 -5.38 15.72
CA ARG A 470 5.37 -5.27 15.33
C ARG A 470 4.82 -6.60 14.82
N PHE A 471 5.70 -7.50 14.39
CA PHE A 471 5.35 -8.82 13.88
C PHE A 471 5.65 -9.93 14.91
N LYS A 472 4.89 -11.03 14.81
CA LYS A 472 5.21 -12.28 15.49
C LYS A 472 6.04 -13.17 14.58
N PHE A 473 7.27 -13.44 14.98
CA PHE A 473 8.20 -14.31 14.25
C PHE A 473 9.22 -14.94 15.22
N ASN A 474 9.70 -16.15 14.90
CA ASN A 474 10.69 -16.88 15.69
C ASN A 474 12.00 -17.09 14.92
N SER A 475 11.92 -17.18 13.59
CA SER A 475 13.06 -17.34 12.69
C SER A 475 13.28 -16.10 11.83
N VAL A 476 14.54 -15.77 11.58
CA VAL A 476 14.93 -14.68 10.68
C VAL A 476 16.06 -15.10 9.75
N VAL A 477 15.93 -14.73 8.48
CA VAL A 477 17.02 -14.76 7.52
C VAL A 477 17.55 -13.34 7.34
N ASP A 478 18.83 -13.12 7.62
CA ASP A 478 19.56 -11.91 7.25
C ASP A 478 20.30 -12.18 5.94
N LEU A 479 19.70 -11.76 4.82
CA LEU A 479 20.11 -12.20 3.50
C LEU A 479 21.41 -11.53 3.00
N PHE A 480 21.74 -10.37 3.58
CA PHE A 480 22.90 -9.54 3.27
C PHE A 480 23.57 -9.08 4.58
N SER A 481 24.14 -10.03 5.32
CA SER A 481 24.55 -9.81 6.71
C SER A 481 25.64 -8.76 6.91
N GLY A 482 26.50 -8.52 5.91
CA GLY A 482 27.52 -7.48 5.92
C GLY A 482 28.38 -7.52 7.19
N SER A 483 28.23 -6.50 8.05
CA SER A 483 28.98 -6.43 9.30
C SER A 483 28.57 -7.46 10.37
N GLY A 484 27.46 -8.19 10.18
CA GLY A 484 26.91 -9.20 11.10
C GLY A 484 26.10 -8.65 12.28
N ILE A 485 26.07 -7.33 12.50
CA ILE A 485 25.43 -6.72 13.68
C ILE A 485 23.91 -6.92 13.72
N VAL A 486 23.22 -6.91 12.57
CA VAL A 486 21.76 -7.10 12.53
C VAL A 486 21.40 -8.54 12.88
N SER A 487 22.06 -9.51 12.24
CA SER A 487 22.02 -10.92 12.64
C SER A 487 22.27 -11.13 14.14
N TYR A 488 23.32 -10.48 14.69
CA TYR A 488 23.64 -10.58 16.11
C TYR A 488 22.56 -9.96 17.02
N MET A 489 21.96 -8.84 16.60
CA MET A 489 20.84 -8.22 17.31
C MET A 489 19.65 -9.19 17.39
N PHE A 490 19.24 -9.80 16.28
CA PHE A 490 18.13 -10.75 16.30
C PHE A 490 18.43 -11.99 17.17
N LYS A 491 19.67 -12.50 17.13
CA LYS A 491 20.12 -13.57 18.02
C LYS A 491 19.98 -13.16 19.49
N ALA A 492 20.40 -11.94 19.83
CA ALA A 492 20.33 -11.39 21.19
C ALA A 492 18.90 -11.14 21.66
N GLN A 493 17.96 -10.94 20.74
CA GLN A 493 16.52 -10.89 21.00
C GLN A 493 15.84 -12.27 20.97
N GLY A 494 16.63 -13.36 21.04
CA GLY A 494 16.14 -14.73 21.19
C GLY A 494 15.61 -15.40 19.91
N LYS A 495 15.86 -14.80 18.74
CA LYS A 495 15.42 -15.35 17.45
C LYS A 495 16.39 -16.41 16.94
N GLN A 496 15.89 -17.38 16.19
CA GLN A 496 16.71 -18.24 15.35
C GLN A 496 17.19 -17.42 14.14
N VAL A 497 18.49 -17.40 13.88
CA VAL A 497 19.09 -16.56 12.83
C VAL A 497 19.82 -17.39 11.79
N ILE A 498 19.47 -17.21 10.53
CA ILE A 498 20.26 -17.68 9.38
C ILE A 498 20.84 -16.45 8.69
N SER A 499 22.14 -16.24 8.84
CA SER A 499 22.84 -15.15 8.17
C SER A 499 23.44 -15.63 6.84
N ASN A 500 23.30 -14.83 5.80
CA ASN A 500 23.89 -15.05 4.49
C ASN A 500 24.69 -13.83 4.03
N ASP A 501 25.80 -14.05 3.34
CA ASP A 501 26.47 -13.00 2.56
C ASP A 501 27.31 -13.61 1.43
N TYR A 502 27.54 -12.84 0.38
CA TYR A 502 28.45 -13.23 -0.70
C TYR A 502 29.93 -13.18 -0.24
N MET A 503 30.28 -12.19 0.59
CA MET A 503 31.64 -11.94 1.07
C MET A 503 32.06 -12.96 2.14
N ALA A 504 33.26 -13.52 1.99
CA ALA A 504 33.86 -14.44 2.96
C ALA A 504 34.07 -13.76 4.32
N MET A 505 34.47 -12.49 4.32
CA MET A 505 34.65 -11.68 5.53
C MET A 505 33.37 -11.61 6.35
N SER A 506 32.23 -11.27 5.71
CA SER A 506 30.92 -11.14 6.37
C SER A 506 30.49 -12.48 6.98
N ALA A 507 30.57 -13.56 6.21
CA ALA A 507 30.26 -14.90 6.70
C ALA A 507 31.18 -15.34 7.86
N THR A 508 32.45 -14.93 7.85
CA THR A 508 33.39 -15.20 8.96
C THR A 508 32.95 -14.51 10.25
N PHE A 509 32.47 -13.27 10.19
CA PHE A 509 31.96 -12.54 11.35
C PHE A 509 30.75 -13.23 11.97
N THR A 510 29.78 -13.61 11.13
CA THR A 510 28.56 -14.28 11.62
C THR A 510 28.85 -15.72 12.06
N LYS A 511 29.83 -16.41 11.46
CA LYS A 511 30.30 -17.70 11.97
C LYS A 511 30.86 -17.57 13.40
N ALA A 512 31.64 -16.53 13.66
CA ALA A 512 32.29 -16.31 14.94
C ALA A 512 31.34 -15.85 16.06
N MET A 513 30.34 -15.02 15.75
CA MET A 513 29.52 -14.33 16.76
C MET A 513 28.02 -14.68 16.71
N VAL A 514 27.50 -15.14 15.57
CA VAL A 514 26.07 -15.47 15.39
C VAL A 514 25.85 -16.98 15.48
N GLU A 515 26.49 -17.77 14.61
CA GLU A 515 26.36 -19.24 14.62
C GLU A 515 26.99 -19.85 15.88
N ASN A 516 28.17 -19.38 16.27
CA ASN A 516 28.87 -19.84 17.47
C ASN A 516 28.08 -19.55 18.76
N GLN A 517 27.88 -20.58 19.58
CA GLN A 517 27.12 -20.48 20.83
C GLN A 517 28.02 -20.35 22.06
N THR A 518 29.15 -21.06 22.07
CA THR A 518 29.93 -21.27 23.32
C THR A 518 31.43 -21.25 23.14
N THR A 519 31.94 -21.45 21.93
CA THR A 519 33.37 -21.62 21.70
C THR A 519 34.08 -20.28 21.79
N THR A 520 35.14 -20.21 22.58
CA THR A 520 36.04 -19.05 22.64
C THR A 520 37.44 -19.46 22.21
N LEU A 521 38.26 -18.48 21.83
CA LEU A 521 39.69 -18.64 21.60
C LEU A 521 40.45 -18.14 22.84
N PRO A 522 40.97 -19.02 23.71
CA PRO A 522 41.72 -18.60 24.89
C PRO A 522 42.85 -17.65 24.54
N LEU A 523 43.08 -16.61 25.36
CA LEU A 523 44.09 -15.59 25.07
C LEU A 523 45.51 -16.17 24.99
N ASP A 524 45.82 -17.25 25.70
CA ASP A 524 47.12 -17.93 25.59
C ASP A 524 47.29 -18.64 24.25
N ASP A 525 46.21 -19.24 23.71
CA ASP A 525 46.22 -19.81 22.38
C ASP A 525 46.34 -18.70 21.33
N ALA A 526 45.62 -17.59 21.51
CA ALA A 526 45.74 -16.41 20.63
C ALA A 526 47.16 -15.81 20.63
N ARG A 527 47.87 -15.82 21.77
CA ARG A 527 49.27 -15.39 21.85
C ARG A 527 50.19 -16.33 21.07
N ARG A 528 49.95 -17.65 21.13
CA ARG A 528 50.71 -18.62 20.34
C ARG A 528 50.57 -18.40 18.83
N LEU A 529 49.42 -17.89 18.37
CA LEU A 529 49.24 -17.54 16.96
C LEU A 529 50.18 -16.41 16.48
N LEU A 530 50.70 -15.59 17.40
CA LEU A 530 51.65 -14.50 17.11
C LEU A 530 53.11 -14.95 17.09
N GLU A 531 53.40 -16.19 17.49
CA GLU A 531 54.77 -16.73 17.47
C GLU A 531 55.26 -16.87 16.03
N ASP A 532 56.52 -16.50 15.78
CA ASP A 532 57.08 -16.52 14.43
C ASP A 532 57.14 -17.94 13.85
N CYS A 533 56.86 -18.07 12.55
CA CYS A 533 56.89 -19.36 11.86
C CYS A 533 57.31 -19.17 10.38
N PRO A 534 57.80 -20.24 9.70
CA PRO A 534 57.94 -20.21 8.25
C PRO A 534 56.59 -19.95 7.58
N THR A 535 56.54 -18.99 6.65
CA THR A 535 55.33 -18.62 5.90
C THR A 535 55.57 -18.73 4.38
N ASP A 536 54.53 -18.51 3.58
CA ASP A 536 54.65 -18.38 2.12
C ASP A 536 55.03 -16.95 1.67
N ASP A 537 55.19 -16.03 2.63
CA ASP A 537 55.51 -14.61 2.48
C ASP A 537 54.61 -13.88 1.47
N PHE A 538 53.38 -14.38 1.26
CA PHE A 538 52.51 -13.86 0.22
C PHE A 538 52.12 -12.40 0.49
N VAL A 539 51.73 -12.03 1.71
CA VAL A 539 51.34 -10.65 2.03
C VAL A 539 52.56 -9.74 2.05
N ALA A 540 53.65 -10.17 2.70
CA ALA A 540 54.93 -9.45 2.73
C ALA A 540 55.47 -9.14 1.34
N THR A 541 55.37 -10.07 0.40
CA THR A 541 55.85 -9.88 -0.98
C THR A 541 54.84 -9.09 -1.81
N THR A 542 53.56 -9.43 -1.72
CA THR A 542 52.53 -8.92 -2.65
C THR A 542 52.09 -7.51 -2.29
N PHE A 543 51.98 -7.19 -1.01
CA PHE A 543 51.45 -5.91 -0.51
C PHE A 543 52.53 -5.01 0.11
N LYS A 544 53.79 -5.28 -0.19
CA LYS A 544 54.93 -4.47 0.23
C LYS A 544 54.72 -2.98 -0.08
N ASP A 545 55.04 -2.13 0.89
CA ASP A 545 54.94 -0.66 0.80
C ASP A 545 53.51 -0.10 0.53
N LEU A 546 52.46 -0.93 0.65
CA LEU A 546 51.09 -0.50 0.35
C LEU A 546 50.29 -0.07 1.59
N TYR A 547 50.09 -1.00 2.53
CA TYR A 547 49.11 -0.84 3.62
C TYR A 547 49.71 -0.82 5.01
N TYR A 548 50.72 -1.64 5.25
CA TYR A 548 51.39 -1.89 6.54
C TYR A 548 52.91 -1.93 6.36
N THR A 549 53.65 -1.88 7.47
CA THR A 549 55.12 -2.02 7.45
C THR A 549 55.55 -3.45 7.08
N ASP A 550 56.83 -3.64 6.78
CA ASP A 550 57.37 -4.96 6.44
C ASP A 550 57.19 -5.95 7.61
N GLU A 551 57.40 -5.51 8.86
CA GLU A 551 57.18 -6.33 10.06
C GLU A 551 55.71 -6.68 10.26
N GLU A 552 54.80 -5.73 10.00
CA GLU A 552 53.36 -5.96 10.11
C GLU A 552 52.86 -6.89 9.00
N ASN A 553 53.37 -6.79 7.77
CA ASN A 553 53.02 -7.70 6.69
C ASN A 553 53.47 -9.13 6.99
N HIS A 554 54.70 -9.32 7.49
CA HIS A 554 55.20 -10.62 7.93
C HIS A 554 54.33 -11.21 9.05
N LEU A 555 53.95 -10.39 10.04
CA LEU A 555 53.05 -10.85 11.11
C LEU A 555 51.67 -11.27 10.57
N ILE A 556 51.15 -10.62 9.54
CA ILE A 556 49.91 -11.05 8.87
C ILE A 556 50.09 -12.40 8.19
N ASP A 557 51.25 -12.67 7.59
CA ASP A 557 51.57 -13.99 7.01
C ASP A 557 51.67 -15.08 8.07
N VAL A 558 52.31 -14.80 9.21
CA VAL A 558 52.40 -15.70 10.38
C VAL A 558 51.00 -16.03 10.90
N LEU A 559 50.19 -15.00 11.17
CA LEU A 559 48.81 -15.18 11.66
C LEU A 559 47.97 -15.95 10.65
N ARG A 560 48.05 -15.65 9.35
CA ARG A 560 47.31 -16.39 8.32
C ARG A 560 47.70 -17.87 8.30
N THR A 561 49.00 -18.16 8.41
CA THR A 561 49.54 -19.52 8.43
C THR A 561 49.01 -20.31 9.63
N HIS A 562 49.09 -19.74 10.83
CA HIS A 562 48.58 -20.38 12.05
C HIS A 562 47.06 -20.50 12.07
N ILE A 563 46.31 -19.49 11.64
CA ILE A 563 44.84 -19.57 11.58
C ILE A 563 44.40 -20.70 10.63
N LYS A 564 45.14 -20.94 9.54
CA LYS A 564 44.84 -22.01 8.59
C LYS A 564 44.89 -23.40 9.23
N SER A 565 45.76 -23.62 10.21
CA SER A 565 45.92 -24.90 10.90
C SER A 565 44.96 -25.13 12.08
N ILE A 566 44.17 -24.12 12.48
CA ILE A 566 43.13 -24.31 13.51
C ILE A 566 42.05 -25.27 12.97
N GLU A 567 41.80 -26.35 13.72
CA GLU A 567 40.81 -27.39 13.39
C GLU A 567 39.40 -26.99 13.80
N ASP A 568 39.22 -26.41 15.00
CA ASP A 568 37.89 -25.96 15.45
C ASP A 568 37.41 -24.78 14.58
N PRO A 569 36.25 -24.94 13.90
CA PRO A 569 35.80 -23.94 12.93
C PRO A 569 35.44 -22.60 13.58
N TYR A 570 35.03 -22.59 14.85
CA TYR A 570 34.64 -21.38 15.57
C TYR A 570 35.86 -20.64 16.11
N GLN A 571 36.85 -21.34 16.68
CA GLN A 571 38.13 -20.73 17.05
C GLN A 571 38.83 -20.13 15.83
N LYS A 572 38.80 -20.84 14.69
CA LYS A 572 39.30 -20.33 13.41
C LYS A 572 38.58 -19.07 12.97
N ALA A 573 37.26 -19.04 13.07
CA ALA A 573 36.45 -17.87 12.73
C ALA A 573 36.71 -16.69 13.67
N ILE A 574 36.90 -16.93 14.97
CA ILE A 574 37.27 -15.91 15.97
C ILE A 574 38.63 -15.31 15.62
N ALA A 575 39.64 -16.15 15.39
CA ALA A 575 40.99 -15.70 15.05
C ALA A 575 41.00 -14.91 13.73
N MET A 576 40.30 -15.40 12.69
CA MET A 576 40.20 -14.68 11.41
C MET A 576 39.44 -13.36 11.54
N THR A 577 38.35 -13.33 12.30
CA THR A 577 37.61 -12.09 12.63
C THR A 577 38.53 -11.09 13.34
N ALA A 578 39.34 -11.57 14.28
CA ALA A 578 40.27 -10.74 15.02
C ALA A 578 41.38 -10.16 14.14
N LEU A 579 41.96 -10.97 13.25
CA LEU A 579 42.95 -10.52 12.26
C LEU A 579 42.38 -9.45 11.32
N ILE A 580 41.20 -9.72 10.76
CA ILE A 580 40.49 -8.77 9.90
C ILE A 580 40.20 -7.45 10.63
N ARG A 581 39.76 -7.54 11.89
CA ARG A 581 39.50 -6.38 12.75
C ARG A 581 40.77 -5.61 13.05
N ALA A 582 41.88 -6.28 13.35
CA ALA A 582 43.17 -5.65 13.60
C ALA A 582 43.63 -4.85 12.38
N CYS A 583 43.61 -5.47 11.20
CA CYS A 583 43.89 -4.86 9.91
C CYS A 583 43.02 -3.61 9.65
N THR A 584 41.70 -3.76 9.72
CA THR A 584 40.76 -2.62 9.48
C THR A 584 40.91 -1.50 10.51
N LYS A 585 41.22 -1.80 11.78
CA LYS A 585 41.43 -0.77 12.81
C LYS A 585 42.75 -0.02 12.65
N LYS A 586 43.79 -0.72 12.18
CA LYS A 586 45.12 -0.18 11.93
C LYS A 586 45.19 0.65 10.64
N ARG A 587 44.15 0.61 9.79
CA ARG A 587 44.00 1.50 8.63
C ARG A 587 43.16 2.75 8.93
N PRO A 588 43.57 3.94 8.43
CA PRO A 588 42.68 5.10 8.34
C PRO A 588 41.39 4.72 7.57
N ARG A 589 40.23 5.15 8.08
CA ARG A 589 38.87 4.77 7.61
C ARG A 589 38.52 3.26 7.51
N GLY A 590 39.46 2.34 7.71
CA GLY A 590 39.23 0.89 7.67
C GLY A 590 38.94 0.32 6.28
N ILE A 591 39.32 1.02 5.21
CA ILE A 591 39.19 0.58 3.81
C ILE A 591 40.54 0.56 3.11
N PHE A 592 40.64 -0.21 2.02
CA PHE A 592 41.89 -0.47 1.30
C PHE A 592 41.90 0.21 -0.08
N THR A 593 41.20 1.33 -0.25
CA THR A 593 41.08 2.02 -1.54
C THR A 593 42.23 2.97 -1.87
N TYR A 594 43.11 3.24 -0.90
CA TYR A 594 44.30 4.09 -1.03
C TYR A 594 45.44 3.56 -0.15
N THR A 595 46.67 3.93 -0.50
CA THR A 595 47.90 3.60 0.24
C THR A 595 48.34 4.77 1.14
N GLY A 596 49.25 4.52 2.09
CA GLY A 596 49.78 5.55 3.00
C GLY A 596 48.79 6.01 4.10
N HIS A 597 49.10 7.14 4.74
CA HIS A 597 48.42 7.69 5.94
C HIS A 597 47.33 8.73 5.63
N ARG A 598 46.75 8.68 4.43
CA ARG A 598 45.66 9.60 4.07
C ARG A 598 44.47 9.39 5.02
N TYR A 599 43.91 10.48 5.56
CA TYR A 599 42.83 10.47 6.56
C TYR A 599 43.21 9.91 7.94
N ASP A 600 44.50 9.88 8.28
CA ASP A 600 44.94 9.62 9.65
C ASP A 600 44.45 10.76 10.56
N ASP A 601 43.66 10.40 11.56
CA ASP A 601 43.04 11.30 12.54
C ASP A 601 43.70 11.19 13.93
N GLY A 602 44.82 10.46 14.06
CA GLY A 602 45.59 10.35 15.29
C GLY A 602 44.93 9.52 16.41
N ARG A 603 43.83 8.82 16.13
CA ARG A 603 43.10 7.99 17.11
C ARG A 603 43.96 6.86 17.68
N LYS A 604 43.63 6.45 18.92
CA LYS A 604 44.38 5.42 19.68
C LYS A 604 44.56 4.13 18.89
N ASP A 605 43.55 3.71 18.12
CA ASP A 605 43.61 2.50 17.31
C ASP A 605 44.80 2.48 16.32
N LEU A 606 45.16 3.63 15.72
CA LEU A 606 46.26 3.71 14.76
C LEU A 606 47.64 3.59 15.43
N LYS A 607 47.71 3.86 16.73
CA LYS A 607 48.96 3.84 17.52
C LYS A 607 49.29 2.47 18.10
N LYS A 608 48.28 1.62 18.34
CA LYS A 608 48.48 0.24 18.82
C LYS A 608 49.22 -0.60 17.78
N SER A 609 50.11 -1.49 18.22
CA SER A 609 50.71 -2.49 17.33
C SER A 609 49.65 -3.43 16.75
N LEU A 610 49.98 -4.10 15.65
CA LEU A 610 49.06 -5.07 15.04
C LEU A 610 48.77 -6.25 15.99
N SER A 611 49.78 -6.71 16.75
CA SER A 611 49.63 -7.77 17.77
C SER A 611 48.67 -7.37 18.89
N GLU A 612 48.80 -6.14 19.43
CA GLU A 612 47.86 -5.63 20.44
C GLU A 612 46.45 -5.53 19.88
N GLN A 613 46.29 -5.01 18.66
CA GLN A 613 44.99 -4.94 17.99
C GLN A 613 44.36 -6.33 17.78
N PHE A 614 45.17 -7.34 17.46
CA PHE A 614 44.72 -8.71 17.30
C PHE A 614 44.22 -9.29 18.62
N LEU A 615 44.99 -9.18 19.71
CA LEU A 615 44.61 -9.72 21.01
C LEU A 615 43.36 -9.01 21.59
N ASP A 616 43.30 -7.67 21.47
CA ASP A 616 42.10 -6.89 21.85
C ASP A 616 40.86 -7.33 21.05
N ALA A 617 41.05 -7.67 19.78
CA ALA A 617 39.98 -8.14 18.92
C ALA A 617 39.53 -9.55 19.30
N VAL A 618 40.44 -10.47 19.65
CA VAL A 618 40.08 -11.80 20.17
C VAL A 618 39.27 -11.67 21.45
N GLU A 619 39.72 -10.85 22.41
CA GLU A 619 38.98 -10.62 23.65
C GLU A 619 37.58 -10.06 23.39
N ALA A 620 37.47 -9.04 22.53
CA ALA A 620 36.18 -8.45 22.18
C ALA A 620 35.24 -9.46 21.51
N VAL A 621 35.74 -10.31 20.61
CA VAL A 621 34.93 -11.32 19.93
C VAL A 621 34.52 -12.42 20.91
N ASN A 622 35.43 -12.90 21.77
CA ASN A 622 35.11 -13.87 22.81
C ASN A 622 33.98 -13.37 23.74
N ASN A 623 34.04 -12.10 24.15
CA ASN A 623 33.01 -11.49 25.00
C ASN A 623 31.65 -11.37 24.30
N ALA A 624 31.61 -11.38 22.98
CA ALA A 624 30.38 -11.37 22.20
C ALA A 624 29.79 -12.78 21.99
N VAL A 625 30.53 -13.86 22.29
CA VAL A 625 30.00 -15.23 22.11
C VAL A 625 28.99 -15.53 23.22
N PHE A 626 27.79 -15.97 22.83
CA PHE A 626 26.76 -16.42 23.76
C PHE A 626 25.77 -17.39 23.09
N ASP A 627 25.10 -18.19 23.92
CA ASP A 627 24.10 -19.18 23.56
C ASP A 627 22.70 -18.59 23.74
N ASN A 628 21.93 -18.51 22.66
CA ASN A 628 20.53 -18.06 22.69
C ASN A 628 19.52 -19.23 22.61
N ARG A 629 20.02 -20.47 22.66
CA ARG A 629 19.31 -21.75 22.60
C ARG A 629 18.55 -21.99 21.30
N GLN A 630 18.99 -21.34 20.23
CA GLN A 630 18.44 -21.52 18.88
C GLN A 630 19.47 -22.14 17.94
N GLN A 631 19.02 -22.80 16.88
CA GLN A 631 19.90 -23.31 15.82
C GLN A 631 20.20 -22.21 14.81
N ASN A 632 21.20 -21.38 15.11
CA ASN A 632 21.66 -20.33 14.20
C ASN A 632 22.61 -20.89 13.13
N MET A 633 22.70 -20.23 11.99
CA MET A 633 23.58 -20.65 10.87
C MET A 633 24.23 -19.45 10.18
N SER A 634 25.49 -19.61 9.78
CA SER A 634 26.20 -18.70 8.88
C SER A 634 26.48 -19.35 7.53
N ILE A 635 26.03 -18.69 6.47
CA ILE A 635 26.11 -19.16 5.09
C ILE A 635 26.87 -18.12 4.26
N ARG A 636 27.77 -18.61 3.41
CA ARG A 636 28.40 -17.80 2.36
C ARG A 636 27.78 -18.16 1.02
N GLY A 637 27.02 -17.24 0.42
CA GLY A 637 26.27 -17.52 -0.80
C GLY A 637 25.70 -16.28 -1.48
N ASP A 638 25.36 -16.43 -2.77
CA ASP A 638 24.61 -15.42 -3.52
C ASP A 638 23.16 -15.37 -3.01
N ALA A 639 22.72 -14.19 -2.55
CA ALA A 639 21.35 -13.95 -2.12
C ALA A 639 20.30 -14.36 -3.17
N LEU A 640 20.62 -14.20 -4.47
CA LEU A 640 19.72 -14.58 -5.56
C LEU A 640 19.64 -16.09 -5.81
N GLN A 641 20.51 -16.89 -5.20
CA GLN A 641 20.48 -18.35 -5.25
C GLN A 641 20.15 -18.97 -3.89
N PHE A 642 20.08 -18.15 -2.84
CA PHE A 642 19.79 -18.59 -1.49
C PHE A 642 18.37 -19.16 -1.37
N THR A 643 18.26 -20.26 -0.64
CA THR A 643 17.01 -20.93 -0.31
C THR A 643 17.00 -21.27 1.18
N ALA A 644 15.84 -21.12 1.81
CA ALA A 644 15.60 -21.53 3.19
C ALA A 644 14.16 -22.01 3.30
N ASP A 645 13.93 -23.03 4.12
CA ASP A 645 12.61 -23.60 4.34
C ASP A 645 11.78 -22.69 5.24
N HIS A 646 10.84 -21.96 4.62
CA HIS A 646 9.79 -21.17 5.27
C HIS A 646 10.25 -20.29 6.46
N PRO A 647 11.18 -19.34 6.27
CA PRO A 647 11.52 -18.39 7.34
C PRO A 647 10.33 -17.48 7.65
N ASP A 648 10.12 -17.18 8.93
CA ASP A 648 9.04 -16.28 9.35
C ASP A 648 9.30 -14.84 8.86
N LEU A 649 10.56 -14.37 8.98
CA LEU A 649 11.00 -13.03 8.58
C LEU A 649 12.27 -13.10 7.72
N VAL A 650 12.33 -12.27 6.68
CA VAL A 650 13.53 -12.06 5.87
C VAL A 650 13.90 -10.58 5.90
N TYR A 651 15.09 -10.31 6.43
CA TYR A 651 15.71 -8.99 6.43
C TYR A 651 16.67 -8.86 5.23
N MET A 652 16.59 -7.73 4.54
CA MET A 652 17.44 -7.43 3.38
C MET A 652 18.07 -6.04 3.51
N ASP A 653 19.40 -5.99 3.40
CA ASP A 653 20.18 -4.75 3.31
C ASP A 653 21.16 -4.83 2.12
N PRO A 654 20.65 -4.84 0.88
CA PRO A 654 21.48 -5.07 -0.29
C PRO A 654 22.37 -3.84 -0.60
N PRO A 655 23.44 -4.03 -1.38
CA PRO A 655 24.27 -2.92 -1.86
C PRO A 655 23.44 -1.93 -2.71
N TYR A 656 23.37 -0.66 -2.32
CA TYR A 656 22.54 0.33 -3.01
C TYR A 656 23.04 0.71 -4.40
N CYS A 657 22.15 0.73 -5.41
CA CYS A 657 22.45 1.40 -6.67
C CYS A 657 22.26 2.92 -6.48
N SER A 658 23.36 3.67 -6.35
CA SER A 658 23.31 5.13 -6.20
C SER A 658 24.06 5.84 -7.34
N PRO A 659 23.51 6.93 -7.91
CA PRO A 659 24.25 7.76 -8.85
C PRO A 659 25.40 8.55 -8.18
N LEU A 660 25.43 8.60 -6.85
CA LEU A 660 26.37 9.40 -6.07
C LEU A 660 27.53 8.60 -5.46
N SER A 661 27.44 7.27 -5.44
CA SER A 661 28.47 6.37 -4.86
C SER A 661 28.48 5.03 -5.56
N ASP A 662 29.67 4.46 -5.74
CA ASP A 662 29.81 3.03 -6.06
C ASP A 662 29.45 2.16 -4.84
N ASN A 663 28.95 0.95 -5.12
CA ASN A 663 28.59 -0.07 -4.13
C ASN A 663 29.55 -1.28 -4.18
N GLU A 664 30.81 -1.07 -4.61
CA GLU A 664 31.79 -2.14 -4.80
C GLU A 664 32.47 -2.57 -3.48
N TYR A 665 31.70 -3.15 -2.55
CA TYR A 665 32.19 -3.59 -1.23
C TYR A 665 33.41 -4.51 -1.33
N VAL A 666 33.34 -5.53 -2.19
CA VAL A 666 34.45 -6.48 -2.43
C VAL A 666 35.75 -5.76 -2.80
N ARG A 667 35.68 -4.67 -3.59
CA ARG A 667 36.86 -3.91 -4.02
C ARG A 667 37.39 -2.99 -2.93
N ARG A 668 36.51 -2.42 -2.11
CA ARG A 668 36.88 -1.57 -0.97
C ARG A 668 37.54 -2.37 0.15
N TYR A 669 37.09 -3.60 0.34
CA TYR A 669 37.57 -4.54 1.35
C TYR A 669 38.49 -5.63 0.81
N HIS A 670 38.96 -5.53 -0.45
CA HIS A 670 39.67 -6.63 -1.13
C HIS A 670 40.81 -7.26 -0.31
N PHE A 671 41.59 -6.48 0.44
CA PHE A 671 42.69 -7.01 1.23
C PHE A 671 42.20 -7.95 2.33
N VAL A 672 41.20 -7.53 3.09
CA VAL A 672 40.63 -8.29 4.22
C VAL A 672 39.61 -9.33 3.79
N GLU A 673 38.92 -9.12 2.67
CA GLU A 673 38.18 -10.19 1.99
C GLU A 673 39.14 -11.28 1.50
N GLY A 674 40.30 -10.88 0.97
CA GLY A 674 41.40 -11.77 0.60
C GLY A 674 41.91 -12.60 1.78
N LEU A 675 42.11 -11.98 2.95
CA LEU A 675 42.45 -12.73 4.17
C LEU A 675 41.39 -13.78 4.51
N ALA A 676 40.10 -13.42 4.44
CA ALA A 676 39.01 -14.33 4.77
C ALA A 676 38.90 -15.52 3.79
N CYS A 677 39.25 -15.34 2.52
CA CYS A 677 39.19 -16.39 1.51
C CYS A 677 40.55 -16.98 1.10
N ASP A 678 41.64 -16.62 1.79
CA ASP A 678 43.02 -16.98 1.42
C ASP A 678 43.33 -16.68 -0.06
N TRP A 679 42.79 -15.56 -0.56
CA TRP A 679 42.80 -15.13 -1.97
C TRP A 679 42.30 -16.19 -2.98
N GLN A 680 41.56 -17.20 -2.54
CA GLN A 680 40.97 -18.22 -3.40
C GLN A 680 39.68 -17.74 -4.05
N GLY A 681 39.49 -18.07 -5.33
CA GLY A 681 38.28 -17.72 -6.09
C GLY A 681 38.15 -16.24 -6.43
N VAL A 682 39.18 -15.43 -6.19
CA VAL A 682 39.22 -14.00 -6.52
C VAL A 682 40.32 -13.69 -7.54
N GLN A 683 40.12 -12.65 -8.36
CA GLN A 683 41.08 -12.23 -9.39
C GLN A 683 41.68 -10.87 -9.02
N MET A 684 42.97 -10.84 -8.66
CA MET A 684 43.70 -9.61 -8.35
C MET A 684 44.09 -8.82 -9.60
N GLN A 685 43.98 -7.50 -9.53
CA GLN A 685 44.49 -6.58 -10.55
C GLN A 685 45.94 -6.18 -10.22
N GLU A 686 46.88 -7.09 -10.49
CA GLU A 686 48.31 -6.94 -10.12
C GLU A 686 48.96 -5.66 -10.63
N HIS A 687 48.53 -5.16 -11.79
CA HIS A 687 49.04 -3.94 -12.41
C HIS A 687 48.63 -2.66 -11.66
N THR A 688 47.68 -2.74 -10.73
CA THR A 688 47.17 -1.57 -9.99
C THR A 688 47.94 -1.34 -8.69
N LYS A 689 48.16 -0.07 -8.33
CA LYS A 689 48.86 0.29 -7.09
C LYS A 689 48.23 -0.30 -5.82
N THR A 690 46.92 -0.48 -5.81
CA THR A 690 46.19 -1.01 -4.64
C THR A 690 45.89 -2.50 -4.75
N LYS A 691 46.24 -3.17 -5.85
CA LYS A 691 46.03 -4.61 -6.05
C LYS A 691 44.59 -5.08 -5.75
N LYS A 692 43.61 -4.26 -6.13
CA LYS A 692 42.19 -4.55 -5.90
C LYS A 692 41.77 -5.80 -6.67
N PHE A 693 40.72 -6.47 -6.21
CA PHE A 693 40.07 -7.51 -7.02
C PHE A 693 39.39 -6.91 -8.24
N LYS A 694 39.26 -7.69 -9.31
CA LYS A 694 38.43 -7.35 -10.47
C LYS A 694 37.00 -7.03 -10.00
N SER A 695 36.34 -6.10 -10.69
CA SER A 695 34.92 -5.85 -10.43
C SER A 695 34.09 -7.04 -10.89
N TYR A 696 33.21 -7.52 -10.00
CA TYR A 696 32.27 -8.60 -10.28
C TYR A 696 30.91 -7.98 -10.56
N PRO A 697 30.26 -8.31 -11.70
CA PRO A 697 28.94 -7.79 -12.01
C PRO A 697 27.95 -8.18 -10.90
N THR A 698 27.23 -7.20 -10.38
CA THR A 698 26.11 -7.42 -9.46
C THR A 698 24.86 -6.79 -10.08
N PRO A 699 23.69 -7.43 -9.98
CA PRO A 699 22.45 -6.84 -10.50
C PRO A 699 22.14 -5.51 -9.80
N PHE A 700 22.58 -5.35 -8.55
CA PHE A 700 22.45 -4.11 -7.78
C PHE A 700 23.36 -2.97 -8.25
N SER A 701 24.11 -3.11 -9.34
CA SER A 701 24.96 -2.03 -9.89
C SER A 701 24.24 -1.12 -10.89
N SER A 702 23.02 -1.49 -11.31
CA SER A 702 22.21 -0.73 -12.28
C SER A 702 20.77 -0.62 -11.79
N ARG A 703 20.06 0.45 -12.15
CA ARG A 703 18.65 0.64 -11.76
C ARG A 703 17.76 -0.51 -12.23
N THR A 704 17.89 -0.91 -13.49
CA THR A 704 17.10 -2.00 -14.08
C THR A 704 17.44 -3.35 -13.46
N GLY A 705 18.72 -3.63 -13.23
CA GLY A 705 19.15 -4.85 -12.56
C GLY A 705 18.71 -4.91 -11.09
N ALA A 706 18.76 -3.80 -10.36
CA ALA A 706 18.34 -3.72 -8.97
C ALA A 706 16.83 -3.96 -8.84
N ALA A 707 16.02 -3.32 -9.68
CA ALA A 707 14.57 -3.55 -9.71
C ALA A 707 14.22 -5.02 -9.96
N ALA A 708 14.86 -5.66 -10.95
CA ALA A 708 14.64 -7.07 -11.26
C ALA A 708 15.10 -8.00 -10.13
N ALA A 709 16.23 -7.70 -9.48
CA ALA A 709 16.72 -8.46 -8.34
C ALA A 709 15.78 -8.35 -7.12
N PHE A 710 15.25 -7.16 -6.84
CA PHE A 710 14.25 -6.99 -5.78
C PHE A 710 12.98 -7.77 -6.08
N ASP A 711 12.44 -7.66 -7.29
CA ASP A 711 11.24 -8.40 -7.72
C ASP A 711 11.42 -9.91 -7.53
N GLN A 712 12.56 -10.46 -7.97
CA GLN A 712 12.90 -11.88 -7.79
C GLN A 712 13.03 -12.30 -6.32
N LEU A 713 13.68 -11.47 -5.48
CA LEU A 713 13.85 -11.77 -4.05
C LEU A 713 12.52 -11.70 -3.30
N ILE A 714 11.70 -10.70 -3.59
CA ILE A 714 10.39 -10.51 -2.97
C ILE A 714 9.45 -11.65 -3.37
N GLU A 715 9.44 -12.05 -4.65
CA GLU A 715 8.66 -13.20 -5.12
C GLU A 715 9.08 -14.49 -4.40
N ARG A 716 10.39 -14.72 -4.24
CA ARG A 716 10.91 -15.91 -3.57
C ARG A 716 10.46 -16.01 -2.12
N PHE A 717 10.45 -14.89 -1.40
CA PHE A 717 10.07 -14.82 0.00
C PHE A 717 8.67 -14.19 0.18
N LYS A 718 7.77 -14.41 -0.78
CA LYS A 718 6.41 -13.85 -0.76
C LYS A 718 5.57 -14.33 0.41
N ASP A 719 5.88 -15.49 0.98
CA ASP A 719 5.16 -16.05 2.13
C ASP A 719 5.76 -15.67 3.49
N SER A 720 6.91 -14.98 3.52
CA SER A 720 7.59 -14.50 4.73
C SER A 720 7.30 -13.01 5.00
N ILE A 721 7.44 -12.53 6.24
CA ILE A 721 7.50 -11.09 6.50
C ILE A 721 8.79 -10.52 5.89
N LEU A 722 8.70 -9.44 5.13
CA LEU A 722 9.87 -8.78 4.55
C LEU A 722 10.16 -7.46 5.24
N ILE A 723 11.42 -7.24 5.57
CA ILE A 723 11.95 -5.93 5.98
C ILE A 723 13.16 -5.61 5.12
N ILE A 724 13.06 -4.54 4.33
CA ILE A 724 14.14 -4.08 3.44
C ILE A 724 14.64 -2.73 3.94
N SER A 725 15.91 -2.66 4.35
CA SER A 725 16.59 -1.41 4.66
C SER A 725 17.11 -0.78 3.39
N TYR A 726 16.74 0.46 3.13
CA TYR A 726 17.07 1.12 1.88
C TYR A 726 17.25 2.63 2.02
N SER A 727 18.33 3.16 1.47
CA SER A 727 18.63 4.59 1.55
C SER A 727 17.80 5.42 0.56
N SER A 728 17.30 6.59 0.98
CA SER A 728 16.48 7.48 0.15
C SER A 728 17.18 8.04 -1.10
N ASN A 729 18.51 7.98 -1.16
CA ASN A 729 19.32 8.39 -2.32
C ASN A 729 19.60 7.24 -3.32
N SER A 730 18.91 6.12 -3.19
CA SER A 730 19.14 4.90 -3.97
C SER A 730 18.06 4.67 -5.03
N GLN A 731 18.36 3.80 -5.99
CA GLN A 731 17.47 3.40 -7.08
C GLN A 731 17.25 1.89 -7.03
N PRO A 732 16.02 1.35 -7.08
CA PRO A 732 14.77 2.01 -7.45
C PRO A 732 14.29 3.07 -6.44
N THR A 733 13.45 4.03 -6.86
CA THR A 733 12.92 5.04 -5.94
C THR A 733 11.97 4.42 -4.91
N LYS A 734 11.58 5.20 -3.90
CA LYS A 734 10.61 4.77 -2.88
C LYS A 734 9.31 4.27 -3.51
N GLU A 735 8.79 4.98 -4.50
CA GLU A 735 7.55 4.65 -5.20
C GLU A 735 7.71 3.36 -6.01
N GLU A 736 8.85 3.19 -6.69
CA GLU A 736 9.16 1.96 -7.43
C GLU A 736 9.30 0.76 -6.50
N MET A 737 9.95 0.93 -5.33
CA MET A 737 10.06 -0.12 -4.33
C MET A 737 8.70 -0.53 -3.75
N LEU A 738 7.82 0.43 -3.47
CA LEU A 738 6.44 0.16 -3.04
C LEU A 738 5.64 -0.58 -4.12
N GLU A 739 5.81 -0.19 -5.39
CA GLU A 739 5.16 -0.89 -6.51
C GLU A 739 5.65 -2.34 -6.62
N ILE A 740 6.96 -2.57 -6.56
CA ILE A 740 7.55 -3.92 -6.63
C ILE A 740 7.04 -4.78 -5.45
N LEU A 741 7.05 -4.25 -4.23
CA LEU A 741 6.51 -4.96 -3.06
C LEU A 741 5.02 -5.28 -3.21
N GLY A 742 4.21 -4.31 -3.66
CA GLY A 742 2.76 -4.45 -3.81
C GLY A 742 2.34 -5.45 -4.89
N ARG A 743 3.23 -5.87 -5.80
CA ARG A 743 2.97 -6.96 -6.76
C ARG A 743 2.87 -8.33 -6.10
N HIS A 744 3.58 -8.52 -4.99
CA HIS A 744 3.75 -9.84 -4.35
C HIS A 744 3.23 -9.89 -2.91
N LYS A 745 3.04 -8.72 -2.26
CA LYS A 745 2.57 -8.59 -0.88
C LYS A 745 1.20 -7.94 -0.83
N LYS A 746 0.35 -8.46 0.06
CA LYS A 746 -0.99 -7.91 0.28
C LYS A 746 -0.92 -6.57 1.00
N ASN A 747 -0.05 -6.49 2.00
CA ASN A 747 0.15 -5.29 2.79
C ASN A 747 1.57 -4.78 2.60
N VAL A 748 1.69 -3.47 2.39
CA VAL A 748 2.98 -2.79 2.26
C VAL A 748 2.99 -1.52 3.09
N GLU A 749 4.09 -1.27 3.79
CA GLU A 749 4.29 -0.06 4.58
C GLU A 749 5.74 0.41 4.41
N VAL A 750 5.97 1.72 4.55
CA VAL A 750 7.32 2.28 4.57
C VAL A 750 7.48 3.17 5.80
N VAL A 751 8.48 2.84 6.60
CA VAL A 751 8.85 3.61 7.81
C VAL A 751 10.11 4.42 7.51
N PRO A 752 10.02 5.76 7.42
CA PRO A 752 11.20 6.61 7.28
C PRO A 752 11.92 6.79 8.63
N VAL A 753 13.25 6.78 8.59
CA VAL A 753 14.12 7.04 9.74
C VAL A 753 15.16 8.08 9.34
N ASP A 754 15.20 9.19 10.09
CA ASP A 754 16.22 10.22 9.91
C ASP A 754 17.62 9.65 10.16
N TYR A 755 18.44 9.56 9.11
CA TYR A 755 19.80 9.03 9.22
C TYR A 755 20.87 10.03 8.73
N ARG A 756 22.08 9.90 9.28
CA ARG A 756 23.22 10.73 8.87
C ARG A 756 24.43 9.85 8.63
N TYR A 757 24.82 9.70 7.36
CA TYR A 757 26.03 8.96 7.01
C TYR A 757 27.28 9.65 7.59
N SER A 758 28.14 8.85 8.20
CA SER A 758 29.42 9.30 8.79
C SER A 758 30.52 9.51 7.76
N ILE A 759 30.36 9.01 6.52
CA ILE A 759 31.39 9.02 5.48
C ILE A 759 30.78 9.54 4.17
N GLY A 760 30.96 10.83 3.88
CA GLY A 760 30.71 11.43 2.58
C GLY A 760 32.02 11.71 1.84
N THR A 761 32.07 11.41 0.54
CA THR A 761 33.15 11.82 -0.36
C THR A 761 32.99 13.31 -0.70
N GLN A 762 34.03 14.11 -0.41
CA GLN A 762 34.01 15.57 -0.59
C GLN A 762 34.06 16.00 -2.07
N HIS A 763 33.32 17.07 -2.41
CA HIS A 763 33.82 18.17 -3.22
C HIS A 763 33.28 19.51 -2.68
N LYS A 764 34.12 20.55 -2.72
CA LYS A 764 33.87 21.92 -2.25
C LYS A 764 32.61 22.52 -2.89
N GLY A 765 31.73 23.08 -2.05
CA GLY A 765 30.58 23.88 -2.46
C GLY A 765 29.43 23.74 -1.46
N ASP A 766 28.91 24.87 -0.98
CA ASP A 766 27.87 24.99 0.05
C ASP A 766 26.69 24.00 -0.11
N ALA A 767 26.45 23.22 0.93
CA ALA A 767 25.14 22.76 1.45
C ALA A 767 25.30 21.48 2.30
N ASN A 768 24.60 21.43 3.43
CA ASN A 768 24.46 20.29 4.35
C ASN A 768 23.85 19.03 3.67
N ARG A 769 24.59 18.32 2.82
CA ARG A 769 24.11 17.14 2.04
C ARG A 769 24.30 15.76 2.72
N ASN A 770 24.63 15.70 4.02
CA ASN A 770 24.80 14.43 4.75
C ASN A 770 23.52 13.90 5.43
N LYS A 771 22.40 14.63 5.36
CA LYS A 771 21.10 14.15 5.86
C LYS A 771 20.44 13.30 4.77
N VAL A 772 20.20 12.03 5.07
CA VAL A 772 19.54 11.08 4.16
C VAL A 772 18.56 10.29 5.01
N GLU A 773 17.36 10.06 4.53
CA GLU A 773 16.42 9.17 5.21
C GLU A 773 16.79 7.73 4.88
N GLU A 774 16.84 6.86 5.89
CA GLU A 774 16.81 5.42 5.68
C GLU A 774 15.34 4.98 5.71
N TYR A 775 14.93 4.20 4.73
CA TYR A 775 13.59 3.61 4.69
C TYR A 775 13.65 2.15 5.11
N PHE A 776 12.73 1.76 5.99
CA PHE A 776 12.38 0.36 6.19
C PHE A 776 11.10 0.05 5.42
N PHE A 777 11.23 -0.66 4.31
CA PHE A 777 10.07 -1.16 3.57
C PHE A 777 9.62 -2.49 4.16
N LEU A 778 8.32 -2.57 4.45
CA LEU A 778 7.68 -3.73 5.07
C LEU A 778 6.69 -4.35 4.08
N GLY A 779 6.67 -5.68 4.03
CA GLY A 779 5.71 -6.42 3.23
C GLY A 779 5.27 -7.72 3.90
N TRP A 780 3.97 -7.91 4.10
CA TRP A 780 3.40 -9.08 4.80
C TRP A 780 2.04 -9.53 4.28
#